data_AF-A0A0E9NMH1-F1
#
_entry.id   AF-A0A0E9NMH1-F1
#
_cell.length_a   1.000
_cell.length_b   1.000
_cell.length_c   1.000
_cell.angle_alpha   90.00
_cell.angle_beta   90.00
_cell.angle_gamma   90.00
#
_symmetry.space_group_name_H-M   'P 1'
#
loop_
_entity.id
_entity.type
_entity.pdbx_description
1 polymer ?
#
loop_
_entity_poly.entity_id
_entity_poly.type
_entity_poly.pdbx_seq_one_letter_code
_entity_poly.pdbx_strand_id
1 'polypeptide(L)'
;MNRIFGASRTKAPKPSITDAIQATDSRIDSIEVKIRKLDSELSVLRDRMSRLRDGPGKNSLKQKAIKVLRQKKLYESQLDTLQQQTFNMEQTALTTENLRNMMVSVDAMQTANKEMKRQYKSFNIDKIERIHDEMADLLEQSNELQSIMGRSYDLQEDIDEDELDAELEALGDELGEEEVGVGGIPSYLRDECVPDFVDDAPLDNGPTKIGEAAAAHRPPPTTEVARHKSEMYDYLGYGTSIGVIGFSFPILMLVSSTSCRSRGTAAVVTGAAPALALASTNNHHHLNPEEDSQSFGNNRFIAAKWVLRVCAIGVRRGLGCVSRHALILVGGFGTRLRPLTLTLPKPLVEFGNRPMILHQIEALAAAGVTDIVLAVNYRPEIMVAALKKFEEEYNVTITFSVETEPLGTAGPLALAAEILGKNDEPFFVLNSDVICDYPFEDLVEHHRSHGAEGTIIVTKVSEPSKYGVVVMHPDTTLIERFVEKPVEFVGNRINAGIYIFNPSVLKRISLRPTSIEKETFPAMVADKQLHTFDLQGYWMDVGQPKDYLTGTTLYLASLASRKSNLLASTEEDYVYGGNVMVHPTAKIGANCRIGPNVVIGPNCVVGDGVRLQRCVLLDGTRVKDHAWVKSTIVGWHSTIGRWARLENVSVLGDDVTVSDEVYVNGGSILPHKTISANVETPQVIM
;
A
#
# COMPACT_ATOMS: atom_id res chain seq x y z
N MET A 1 41.09 -58.26 -32.06
CA MET A 1 39.96 -57.31 -32.05
C MET A 1 39.88 -56.69 -30.67
N ASN A 2 39.89 -55.35 -30.54
CA ASN A 2 39.68 -54.65 -29.27
C ASN A 2 39.20 -53.21 -29.52
N ARG A 3 37.95 -53.07 -29.98
CA ARG A 3 37.14 -51.84 -29.94
C ARG A 3 35.67 -52.25 -29.99
N ILE A 4 34.86 -51.64 -29.12
CA ILE A 4 33.41 -51.37 -29.14
C ILE A 4 32.99 -51.22 -27.67
N PHE A 5 32.10 -50.24 -27.40
CA PHE A 5 31.73 -49.68 -26.08
C PHE A 5 32.72 -48.64 -25.52
N GLY A 6 32.48 -47.38 -25.91
CA GLY A 6 33.07 -46.22 -25.24
C GLY A 6 32.44 -46.00 -23.87
N ALA A 7 33.27 -45.62 -22.90
CA ALA A 7 32.79 -45.22 -21.58
C ALA A 7 31.85 -44.00 -21.70
N SER A 8 30.74 -44.04 -20.96
CA SER A 8 29.85 -42.89 -20.83
C SER A 8 30.63 -41.72 -20.23
N ARG A 9 30.61 -40.55 -20.90
CA ARG A 9 31.11 -39.32 -20.29
C ARG A 9 30.25 -39.03 -19.08
N THR A 10 30.85 -39.02 -17.89
CA THR A 10 30.23 -38.48 -16.68
C THR A 10 29.72 -37.08 -16.99
N LYS A 11 28.40 -36.86 -16.85
CA LYS A 11 27.83 -35.51 -16.93
C LYS A 11 28.51 -34.67 -15.86
N ALA A 12 29.13 -33.57 -16.25
CA ALA A 12 29.60 -32.57 -15.31
C ALA A 12 28.42 -32.13 -14.41
N PRO A 13 28.65 -31.83 -13.12
CA PRO A 13 27.62 -31.26 -12.28
C PRO A 13 27.07 -29.97 -12.92
N LYS A 14 25.79 -29.68 -12.68
CA LYS A 14 25.22 -28.39 -13.10
C LYS A 14 26.01 -27.27 -12.39
N PRO A 15 26.37 -26.17 -13.09
CA PRO A 15 27.10 -25.07 -12.46
C PRO A 15 26.29 -24.52 -11.27
N SER A 16 26.99 -24.27 -10.18
CA SER A 16 26.46 -23.64 -8.98
C SER A 16 26.29 -22.13 -9.18
N ILE A 17 25.57 -21.47 -8.27
CA ILE A 17 25.46 -20.00 -8.25
C ILE A 17 26.86 -19.38 -8.11
N THR A 18 27.74 -20.00 -7.30
CA THR A 18 29.13 -19.57 -7.12
C THR A 18 29.96 -19.67 -8.40
N ASP A 19 29.81 -20.74 -9.18
CA ASP A 19 30.48 -20.87 -10.49
C ASP A 19 29.98 -19.80 -11.49
N ALA A 20 28.71 -19.43 -11.38
CA ALA A 20 28.09 -18.41 -12.22
C ALA A 20 28.48 -16.97 -11.82
N ILE A 21 28.68 -16.69 -10.51
CA ILE A 21 29.27 -15.44 -10.02
C ILE A 21 30.69 -15.29 -10.60
N GLN A 22 31.56 -16.28 -10.38
CA GLN A 22 32.94 -16.25 -10.87
C GLN A 22 33.05 -16.07 -12.40
N ALA A 23 32.10 -16.64 -13.16
CA ALA A 23 32.04 -16.47 -14.60
C ALA A 23 31.56 -15.07 -15.05
N THR A 24 30.81 -14.36 -14.22
CA THR A 24 30.38 -12.96 -14.43
C THR A 24 31.50 -12.00 -14.04
N ASP A 25 32.18 -12.24 -12.92
CA ASP A 25 33.32 -11.43 -12.48
C ASP A 25 34.46 -11.45 -13.52
N SER A 26 34.73 -12.62 -14.11
CA SER A 26 35.68 -12.76 -15.23
C SER A 26 35.28 -11.94 -16.47
N ARG A 27 34.01 -11.55 -16.62
CA ARG A 27 33.53 -10.67 -17.71
C ARG A 27 33.63 -9.19 -17.32
N ILE A 28 33.36 -8.88 -16.05
CA ILE A 28 33.58 -7.57 -15.44
C ILE A 28 35.04 -7.15 -15.65
N ASP A 29 36.00 -7.98 -15.24
CA ASP A 29 37.44 -7.79 -15.48
C ASP A 29 37.75 -7.49 -16.96
N SER A 30 37.14 -8.25 -17.87
CA SER A 30 37.35 -8.11 -19.32
C SER A 30 36.78 -6.81 -19.88
N ILE A 31 35.74 -6.24 -19.26
CA ILE A 31 35.13 -4.97 -19.65
C ILE A 31 35.91 -3.79 -19.06
N GLU A 32 36.33 -3.86 -17.79
CA GLU A 32 37.18 -2.84 -17.18
C GLU A 32 38.49 -2.63 -17.94
N VAL A 33 39.12 -3.70 -18.45
CA VAL A 33 40.33 -3.61 -19.28
C VAL A 33 40.06 -2.87 -20.60
N LYS A 34 38.83 -2.95 -21.15
CA LYS A 34 38.44 -2.18 -22.34
C LYS A 34 38.17 -0.72 -22.01
N ILE A 35 37.51 -0.43 -20.88
CA ILE A 35 37.27 0.94 -20.40
C ILE A 35 38.62 1.65 -20.19
N ARG A 36 39.52 1.05 -19.40
CA ARG A 36 40.90 1.57 -19.18
C ARG A 36 41.67 1.82 -20.48
N LYS A 37 41.45 1.02 -21.52
CA LYS A 37 42.04 1.27 -22.85
C LYS A 37 41.43 2.50 -23.52
N LEU A 38 40.10 2.63 -23.52
CA LEU A 38 39.41 3.79 -24.10
C LEU A 38 39.76 5.10 -23.37
N ASP A 39 39.94 5.07 -22.05
CA ASP A 39 40.45 6.20 -21.27
C ASP A 39 41.84 6.66 -21.74
N SER A 40 42.76 5.71 -21.98
CA SER A 40 44.08 6.04 -22.52
C SER A 40 44.00 6.64 -23.93
N GLU A 41 43.04 6.21 -24.77
CA GLU A 41 42.81 6.78 -26.10
C GLU A 41 42.18 8.19 -26.01
N LEU A 42 41.25 8.42 -25.06
CA LEU A 42 40.68 9.74 -24.77
C LEU A 42 41.73 10.74 -24.27
N SER A 43 42.61 10.32 -23.33
CA SER A 43 43.72 11.13 -22.83
C SER A 43 44.66 11.59 -23.97
N VAL A 44 45.04 10.68 -24.87
CA VAL A 44 45.88 11.01 -26.03
C VAL A 44 45.17 11.93 -27.03
N LEU A 45 43.84 11.84 -27.16
CA LEU A 45 43.05 12.76 -27.99
C LEU A 45 42.93 14.15 -27.34
N ARG A 46 42.70 14.23 -26.02
CA ARG A 46 42.69 15.46 -25.21
C ARG A 46 44.02 16.23 -25.37
N ASP A 47 45.15 15.57 -25.18
CA ASP A 47 46.49 16.15 -25.30
C ASP A 47 46.81 16.72 -26.69
N ARG A 48 46.17 16.15 -27.73
CA ARG A 48 46.29 16.66 -29.10
C ARG A 48 45.34 17.84 -29.35
N MET A 49 44.18 17.87 -28.70
CA MET A 49 43.23 18.99 -28.78
C MET A 49 43.70 20.22 -28.00
N SER A 50 44.34 20.06 -26.84
CA SER A 50 44.87 21.18 -26.03
C SER A 50 46.02 21.93 -26.73
N ARG A 51 46.81 21.24 -27.56
CA ARG A 51 47.91 21.80 -28.35
C ARG A 51 47.46 22.45 -29.67
N LEU A 52 46.16 22.44 -29.99
CA LEU A 52 45.61 22.97 -31.24
C LEU A 52 44.66 24.13 -30.98
N ARG A 53 44.84 25.21 -31.76
CA ARG A 53 43.91 26.34 -31.81
C ARG A 53 42.61 25.93 -32.51
N ASP A 54 41.50 26.58 -32.15
CA ASP A 54 40.17 26.28 -32.68
C ASP A 54 40.11 26.42 -34.21
N GLY A 55 39.56 25.40 -34.86
CA GLY A 55 39.59 25.25 -36.30
C GLY A 55 39.31 23.81 -36.75
N PRO A 56 39.26 23.55 -38.08
CA PRO A 56 38.80 22.27 -38.62
C PRO A 56 39.63 21.05 -38.17
N GLY A 57 40.92 21.24 -37.88
CA GLY A 57 41.78 20.20 -37.31
C GLY A 57 41.32 19.74 -35.92
N LYS A 58 41.02 20.69 -35.02
CA LYS A 58 40.52 20.41 -33.67
C LYS A 58 39.14 19.76 -33.71
N ASN A 59 38.24 20.24 -34.57
CA ASN A 59 36.91 19.64 -34.76
C ASN A 59 37.00 18.17 -35.24
N SER A 60 37.98 17.83 -36.09
CA SER A 60 38.20 16.44 -36.53
C SER A 60 38.70 15.50 -35.42
N LEU A 61 39.33 16.05 -34.37
CA LEU A 61 39.72 15.31 -33.17
C LEU A 61 38.57 15.24 -32.16
N LYS A 62 37.80 16.32 -31.98
CA LYS A 62 36.58 16.31 -31.15
C LYS A 62 35.61 15.22 -31.62
N GLN A 63 35.37 15.14 -32.92
CA GLN A 63 34.57 14.09 -33.56
C GLN A 63 35.13 12.66 -33.44
N LYS A 64 36.43 12.50 -33.13
CA LYS A 64 37.01 11.19 -32.76
C LYS A 64 36.84 10.92 -31.26
N ALA A 65 37.05 11.92 -30.41
CA ALA A 65 36.86 11.81 -28.96
C ALA A 65 35.41 11.42 -28.62
N ILE A 66 34.40 12.08 -29.21
CA ILE A 66 32.98 11.74 -29.04
C ILE A 66 32.69 10.27 -29.37
N LYS A 67 33.32 9.71 -30.41
CA LYS A 67 33.13 8.30 -30.78
C LYS A 67 33.75 7.33 -29.77
N VAL A 68 34.93 7.67 -29.23
CA VAL A 68 35.57 6.88 -28.17
C VAL A 68 34.78 7.01 -26.87
N LEU A 69 34.25 8.19 -26.55
CA LEU A 69 33.41 8.45 -25.37
C LEU A 69 32.08 7.68 -25.43
N ARG A 70 31.36 7.69 -26.56
CA ARG A 70 30.18 6.83 -26.78
C ARG A 70 30.49 5.34 -26.59
N GLN A 71 31.66 4.90 -27.07
CA GLN A 71 32.09 3.51 -26.90
C GLN A 71 32.45 3.19 -25.44
N LYS A 72 32.98 4.16 -24.68
CA LYS A 72 33.24 4.05 -23.24
C LYS A 72 31.94 3.92 -22.45
N LYS A 73 31.00 4.87 -22.61
CA LYS A 73 29.66 4.85 -21.99
C LYS A 73 28.91 3.53 -22.23
N LEU A 74 29.02 2.96 -23.45
CA LEU A 74 28.43 1.65 -23.76
C LEU A 74 29.03 0.51 -22.92
N TYR A 75 30.34 0.53 -22.64
CA TYR A 75 30.99 -0.48 -21.81
C TYR A 75 30.76 -0.25 -20.32
N GLU A 76 30.62 1.01 -19.87
CA GLU A 76 30.25 1.36 -18.49
C GLU A 76 28.81 0.90 -18.19
N SER A 77 27.85 1.17 -19.08
CA SER A 77 26.48 0.65 -18.96
C SER A 77 26.43 -0.90 -18.93
N GLN A 78 27.29 -1.58 -19.69
CA GLN A 78 27.44 -3.04 -19.61
C GLN A 78 28.07 -3.50 -18.29
N LEU A 79 29.01 -2.74 -17.74
CA LEU A 79 29.64 -3.01 -16.45
C LEU A 79 28.62 -2.89 -15.31
N ASP A 80 27.87 -1.78 -15.24
CA ASP A 80 26.82 -1.54 -14.25
C ASP A 80 25.77 -2.67 -14.28
N THR A 81 25.35 -3.07 -15.48
CA THR A 81 24.40 -4.17 -15.68
C THR A 81 24.93 -5.50 -15.11
N LEU A 82 26.21 -5.81 -15.33
CA LEU A 82 26.83 -7.05 -14.85
C LEU A 82 27.12 -7.00 -13.34
N GLN A 83 27.54 -5.86 -12.81
CA GLN A 83 27.74 -5.65 -11.37
C GLN A 83 26.40 -5.80 -10.61
N GLN A 84 25.32 -5.21 -11.13
CA GLN A 84 23.98 -5.41 -10.57
C GLN A 84 23.53 -6.88 -10.64
N GLN A 85 23.88 -7.61 -11.71
CA GLN A 85 23.62 -9.05 -11.80
C GLN A 85 24.43 -9.87 -10.79
N THR A 86 25.73 -9.61 -10.62
CA THR A 86 26.56 -10.23 -9.58
C THR A 86 25.98 -9.96 -8.19
N PHE A 87 25.68 -8.70 -7.84
CA PHE A 87 25.07 -8.34 -6.57
C PHE A 87 23.75 -9.10 -6.32
N ASN A 88 22.87 -9.16 -7.32
CA ASN A 88 21.61 -9.90 -7.23
C ASN A 88 21.84 -11.42 -6.98
N MET A 89 22.89 -12.00 -7.59
CA MET A 89 23.27 -13.40 -7.41
C MET A 89 23.92 -13.67 -6.05
N GLU A 90 24.73 -12.73 -5.53
CA GLU A 90 25.31 -12.78 -4.18
C GLU A 90 24.24 -12.71 -3.09
N GLN A 91 23.29 -11.78 -3.19
CA GLN A 91 22.14 -11.71 -2.28
C GLN A 91 21.32 -13.02 -2.31
N THR A 92 21.16 -13.62 -3.49
CA THR A 92 20.51 -14.93 -3.63
C THR A 92 21.35 -16.06 -2.98
N ALA A 93 22.68 -16.03 -3.10
CA ALA A 93 23.57 -17.00 -2.48
C ALA A 93 23.54 -16.91 -0.94
N LEU A 94 23.65 -15.69 -0.39
CA LEU A 94 23.53 -15.42 1.04
C LEU A 94 22.15 -15.84 1.60
N THR A 95 21.08 -15.54 0.86
CA THR A 95 19.72 -16.00 1.21
C THR A 95 19.62 -17.52 1.19
N THR A 96 20.22 -18.20 0.20
CA THR A 96 20.25 -19.66 0.11
C THR A 96 21.05 -20.29 1.26
N GLU A 97 22.14 -19.65 1.69
CA GLU A 97 22.93 -20.09 2.84
C GLU A 97 22.19 -19.89 4.16
N ASN A 98 21.56 -18.73 4.35
CA ASN A 98 20.67 -18.47 5.48
C ASN A 98 19.52 -19.48 5.55
N LEU A 99 18.88 -19.80 4.42
CA LEU A 99 17.85 -20.85 4.33
C LEU A 99 18.40 -22.24 4.66
N ARG A 100 19.64 -22.60 4.28
CA ARG A 100 20.28 -23.84 4.72
C ARG A 100 20.54 -23.84 6.23
N ASN A 101 21.03 -22.75 6.78
CA ASN A 101 21.29 -22.61 8.22
C ASN A 101 19.99 -22.67 9.04
N MET A 102 18.90 -22.11 8.51
CA MET A 102 17.54 -22.28 9.04
C MET A 102 17.07 -23.74 8.92
N MET A 103 17.25 -24.42 7.78
CA MET A 103 16.90 -25.85 7.65
C MET A 103 17.66 -26.74 8.64
N VAL A 104 18.96 -26.52 8.84
CA VAL A 104 19.76 -27.26 9.83
C VAL A 104 19.27 -26.97 11.25
N SER A 105 18.94 -25.71 11.55
CA SER A 105 18.35 -25.32 12.84
C SER A 105 16.97 -25.93 13.06
N VAL A 106 16.13 -25.99 12.02
CA VAL A 106 14.81 -26.61 12.04
C VAL A 106 14.92 -28.13 12.19
N ASP A 107 15.87 -28.81 11.55
CA ASP A 107 16.06 -30.25 11.70
C ASP A 107 16.64 -30.62 13.08
N ALA A 108 17.53 -29.79 13.61
CA ALA A 108 17.99 -29.88 15.00
C ALA A 108 16.83 -29.65 15.99
N MET A 109 15.98 -28.63 15.77
CA MET A 109 14.77 -28.40 16.55
C MET A 109 13.74 -29.51 16.38
N GLN A 110 13.56 -30.10 15.19
CA GLN A 110 12.67 -31.24 14.97
C GLN A 110 13.17 -32.49 15.68
N THR A 111 14.49 -32.69 15.73
CA THR A 111 15.11 -33.79 16.48
C THR A 111 14.92 -33.60 17.98
N ALA A 112 15.24 -32.41 18.51
CA ALA A 112 14.96 -32.05 19.90
C ALA A 112 13.46 -32.13 20.26
N ASN A 113 12.57 -31.77 19.33
CA ASN A 113 11.12 -31.83 19.51
C ASN A 113 10.58 -33.27 19.37
N LYS A 114 11.20 -34.15 18.58
CA LYS A 114 10.95 -35.61 18.62
C LYS A 114 11.38 -36.21 19.96
N GLU A 115 12.49 -35.75 20.52
CA GLU A 115 12.98 -36.13 21.85
C GLU A 115 12.02 -35.64 22.96
N MET A 116 11.58 -34.37 22.90
CA MET A 116 10.56 -33.82 23.82
C MET A 116 9.20 -34.51 23.67
N LYS A 117 8.74 -34.82 22.45
CA LYS A 117 7.49 -35.57 22.20
C LYS A 117 7.54 -37.01 22.72
N ARG A 118 8.73 -37.62 22.86
CA ARG A 118 8.89 -38.89 23.59
C ARG A 118 8.73 -38.72 25.10
N GLN A 119 9.09 -37.55 25.65
CA GLN A 119 8.98 -37.25 27.09
C GLN A 119 7.59 -36.73 27.50
N TYR A 120 6.88 -36.01 26.62
CA TYR A 120 5.55 -35.43 26.89
C TYR A 120 4.52 -35.86 25.86
N LYS A 121 3.74 -36.91 26.18
CA LYS A 121 2.57 -37.35 25.41
C LYS A 121 1.31 -36.52 25.71
N SER A 122 1.29 -35.24 25.30
CA SER A 122 0.04 -34.49 25.03
C SER A 122 0.31 -33.09 24.45
N PHE A 123 -0.33 -32.76 23.31
CA PHE A 123 -0.38 -31.44 22.63
C PHE A 123 0.96 -30.88 22.07
N ASN A 124 1.00 -30.09 20.98
CA ASN A 124 0.02 -29.83 19.92
C ASN A 124 0.76 -29.73 18.56
N ILE A 125 0.10 -30.03 17.44
CA ILE A 125 0.76 -30.11 16.12
C ILE A 125 0.84 -28.73 15.43
N ASP A 126 -0.15 -27.88 15.67
CA ASP A 126 -0.39 -26.54 15.08
C ASP A 126 0.75 -25.52 15.26
N LYS A 127 1.76 -25.79 16.11
CA LYS A 127 2.96 -24.94 16.21
C LYS A 127 3.98 -25.20 15.09
N ILE A 128 3.90 -26.33 14.39
CA ILE A 128 4.83 -26.71 13.32
C ILE A 128 4.39 -26.10 11.98
N GLU A 129 3.08 -26.00 11.75
CA GLU A 129 2.52 -25.45 10.51
C GLU A 129 2.73 -23.95 10.38
N ARG A 130 2.68 -23.18 11.48
CA ARG A 130 3.01 -21.74 11.46
C ARG A 130 4.41 -21.44 10.93
N ILE A 131 5.38 -22.33 11.17
CA ILE A 131 6.75 -22.21 10.62
C ILE A 131 6.77 -22.53 9.12
N HIS A 132 5.90 -23.43 8.66
CA HIS A 132 5.75 -23.77 7.26
C HIS A 132 5.05 -22.64 6.47
N ASP A 133 4.05 -21.99 7.07
CA ASP A 133 3.40 -20.79 6.52
C ASP A 133 4.37 -19.61 6.48
N GLU A 134 5.15 -19.39 7.54
CA GLU A 134 6.22 -18.38 7.55
C GLU A 134 7.29 -18.66 6.48
N MET A 135 7.65 -19.94 6.24
CA MET A 135 8.53 -20.31 5.12
C MET A 135 7.88 -20.09 3.74
N ALA A 136 6.56 -20.33 3.59
CA ALA A 136 5.85 -20.10 2.34
C ALA A 136 5.77 -18.60 2.02
N ASP A 137 5.43 -17.76 3.00
CA ASP A 137 5.43 -16.30 2.90
C ASP A 137 6.83 -15.75 2.59
N LEU A 138 7.89 -16.29 3.21
CA LEU A 138 9.27 -15.91 2.91
C LEU A 138 9.72 -16.32 1.50
N LEU A 139 9.25 -17.47 1.00
CA LEU A 139 9.50 -17.90 -0.37
C LEU A 139 8.72 -17.04 -1.38
N GLU A 140 7.48 -16.62 -1.08
CA GLU A 140 6.71 -15.69 -1.91
C GLU A 140 7.35 -14.29 -1.92
N GLN A 141 7.80 -13.77 -0.77
CA GLN A 141 8.56 -12.52 -0.70
C GLN A 141 9.90 -12.60 -1.44
N SER A 142 10.61 -13.73 -1.37
CA SER A 142 11.83 -13.96 -2.14
C SER A 142 11.56 -13.99 -3.65
N ASN A 143 10.44 -14.57 -4.07
CA ASN A 143 10.01 -14.55 -5.48
C ASN A 143 9.54 -13.14 -5.93
N GLU A 144 8.89 -12.35 -5.07
CA GLU A 144 8.54 -10.96 -5.38
C GLU A 144 9.79 -10.07 -5.44
N LEU A 145 10.78 -10.28 -4.57
CA LEU A 145 12.11 -9.66 -4.67
C LEU A 145 12.81 -10.07 -5.98
N GLN A 146 12.82 -11.36 -6.36
CA GLN A 146 13.35 -11.80 -7.66
C GLN A 146 12.57 -11.22 -8.84
N SER A 147 11.26 -10.95 -8.71
CA SER A 147 10.47 -10.28 -9.74
C SER A 147 10.79 -8.78 -9.85
N ILE A 148 11.08 -8.12 -8.73
CA ILE A 148 11.54 -6.72 -8.68
C ILE A 148 12.96 -6.61 -9.26
N MET A 149 13.86 -7.53 -8.88
CA MET A 149 15.25 -7.63 -9.36
C MET A 149 15.36 -8.15 -10.80
N GLY A 150 14.30 -8.80 -11.30
CA GLY A 150 14.15 -9.29 -12.67
C GLY A 150 13.59 -8.24 -13.65
N ARG A 151 13.29 -7.02 -13.19
CA ARG A 151 12.97 -5.90 -14.08
C ARG A 151 14.25 -5.39 -14.74
N SER A 152 14.55 -5.93 -15.92
CA SER A 152 15.44 -5.26 -16.87
C SER A 152 14.86 -3.87 -17.19
N TYR A 153 15.54 -2.82 -16.76
CA TYR A 153 15.34 -1.49 -17.31
C TYR A 153 15.87 -1.51 -18.74
N ASP A 154 14.97 -1.72 -19.71
CA ASP A 154 15.28 -1.58 -21.13
C ASP A 154 15.31 -0.08 -21.47
N LEU A 155 16.39 0.59 -21.04
CA LEU A 155 16.67 1.97 -21.38
C LEU A 155 17.39 2.02 -22.73
N GLN A 156 16.60 1.95 -23.80
CA GLN A 156 16.95 2.63 -25.04
C GLN A 156 16.41 4.06 -24.96
N GLU A 157 17.24 4.97 -24.47
CA GLU A 157 17.10 6.39 -24.76
C GLU A 157 18.24 6.79 -25.72
N ASP A 158 17.88 7.50 -26.79
CA ASP A 158 18.85 7.98 -27.78
C ASP A 158 19.76 9.02 -27.11
N ILE A 159 21.06 8.72 -27.02
CA ILE A 159 22.05 9.59 -26.36
C ILE A 159 22.16 10.91 -27.15
N ASP A 160 21.71 12.00 -26.54
CA ASP A 160 21.67 13.32 -27.17
C ASP A 160 23.10 13.87 -27.40
N GLU A 161 23.30 14.60 -28.49
CA GLU A 161 24.65 15.07 -28.86
C GLU A 161 25.15 16.19 -27.97
N ASP A 162 24.25 16.98 -27.39
CA ASP A 162 24.57 18.08 -26.50
C ASP A 162 25.04 17.60 -25.11
N GLU A 163 24.58 16.43 -24.62
CA GLU A 163 25.02 15.85 -23.34
C GLU A 163 26.47 15.34 -23.43
N LEU A 164 26.81 14.65 -24.53
CA LEU A 164 28.17 14.17 -24.79
C LEU A 164 29.17 15.31 -25.00
N ASP A 165 28.72 16.43 -25.57
CA ASP A 165 29.54 17.63 -25.72
C ASP A 165 29.79 18.32 -24.38
N ALA A 166 28.79 18.39 -23.50
CA ALA A 166 28.93 18.90 -22.14
C ALA A 166 29.84 18.04 -21.26
N GLU A 167 29.75 16.71 -21.34
CA GLU A 167 30.66 15.80 -20.62
C GLU A 167 32.11 15.87 -21.11
N LEU A 168 32.32 16.02 -22.42
CA LEU A 168 33.65 16.18 -22.99
C LEU A 168 34.30 17.51 -22.55
N GLU A 169 33.49 18.54 -22.29
CA GLU A 169 33.92 19.82 -21.73
C GLU A 169 34.17 19.72 -20.22
N ALA A 170 33.28 19.07 -19.45
CA ALA A 170 33.42 18.86 -18.00
C ALA A 170 34.64 18.01 -17.62
N LEU A 171 34.93 16.95 -18.39
CA LEU A 171 36.19 16.20 -18.28
C LEU A 171 37.43 17.11 -18.41
N GLY A 172 37.31 18.24 -19.13
CA GLY A 172 38.34 19.26 -19.25
C GLY A 172 38.79 19.81 -17.90
N ASP A 173 37.85 20.13 -17.03
CA ASP A 173 38.10 20.78 -15.73
C ASP A 173 38.50 19.79 -14.63
N GLU A 174 37.99 18.56 -14.65
CA GLU A 174 38.19 17.57 -13.55
C GLU A 174 39.65 17.05 -13.44
N LEU A 175 40.43 17.12 -14.53
CA LEU A 175 41.87 16.85 -14.52
C LEU A 175 42.73 18.11 -14.29
N GLY A 176 42.11 19.26 -14.03
CA GLY A 176 42.80 20.51 -13.68
C GLY A 176 43.33 20.55 -12.24
N GLU A 177 42.83 19.67 -11.36
CA GLU A 177 43.19 19.65 -9.93
C GLU A 177 44.24 18.57 -9.55
N GLU A 178 44.63 17.68 -10.47
CA GLU A 178 45.60 16.59 -10.20
C GLU A 178 47.05 16.82 -10.71
N GLU A 179 47.39 18.00 -11.25
CA GLU A 179 48.80 18.39 -11.53
C GLU A 179 49.33 19.55 -10.67
N VAL A 180 49.25 19.38 -9.34
CA VAL A 180 50.22 20.01 -8.41
C VAL A 180 50.68 18.98 -7.36
N GLY A 181 51.55 18.02 -7.75
CA GLY A 181 51.96 16.99 -6.79
C GLY A 181 53.05 15.96 -7.15
N VAL A 182 53.76 16.07 -8.28
CA VAL A 182 54.79 15.06 -8.62
C VAL A 182 56.08 15.28 -7.81
N GLY A 183 56.25 14.54 -6.70
CA GLY A 183 57.46 14.68 -5.88
C GLY A 183 57.60 13.85 -4.59
N GLY A 184 57.07 12.63 -4.48
CA GLY A 184 57.26 11.81 -3.26
C GLY A 184 56.94 10.32 -3.42
N ILE A 185 57.90 9.45 -3.13
CA ILE A 185 57.76 7.98 -3.23
C ILE A 185 57.08 7.44 -1.94
N PRO A 186 56.00 6.63 -2.02
CA PRO A 186 55.34 6.04 -0.84
C PRO A 186 56.26 5.11 -0.01
N SER A 187 56.09 5.12 1.32
CA SER A 187 57.13 4.68 2.27
C SER A 187 57.22 3.17 2.56
N TYR A 188 56.70 2.30 1.70
CA TYR A 188 56.63 0.84 1.90
C TYR A 188 57.33 0.04 0.78
N LEU A 189 58.18 0.70 -0.02
CA LEU A 189 58.94 0.11 -1.13
C LEU A 189 60.45 0.43 -1.04
N ARG A 190 61.01 0.37 0.17
CA ARG A 190 62.47 0.52 0.41
C ARG A 190 62.99 -0.58 1.36
N ASP A 191 63.58 -1.60 0.76
CA ASP A 191 64.36 -2.71 1.33
C ASP A 191 65.50 -2.98 0.31
N GLU A 192 66.76 -3.28 0.64
CA GLU A 192 67.55 -3.25 1.88
C GLU A 192 68.98 -2.77 1.51
N CYS A 193 69.78 -2.24 2.44
CA CYS A 193 71.21 -2.63 2.63
C CYS A 193 72.00 -1.75 3.62
N VAL A 194 72.66 -2.44 4.57
CA VAL A 194 73.84 -2.10 5.41
C VAL A 194 73.98 -0.70 6.08
N PRO A 195 74.21 -0.65 7.41
CA PRO A 195 74.79 0.51 8.09
C PRO A 195 76.32 0.46 8.11
N ASP A 196 76.97 1.63 8.16
CA ASP A 196 78.34 1.76 8.68
C ASP A 196 78.54 3.10 9.39
N PHE A 197 79.43 3.11 10.38
CA PHE A 197 79.62 4.18 11.38
C PHE A 197 80.40 5.40 10.85
N VAL A 198 80.24 6.57 11.51
CA VAL A 198 81.27 7.23 12.37
C VAL A 198 80.77 8.59 12.88
N ASP A 199 81.24 8.98 14.07
CA ASP A 199 80.90 10.17 14.86
C ASP A 199 81.17 11.54 14.18
N ASP A 200 80.50 12.61 14.63
CA ASP A 200 81.14 13.57 15.55
C ASP A 200 80.18 14.54 16.29
N ALA A 201 80.74 15.27 17.28
CA ALA A 201 80.06 15.85 18.46
C ALA A 201 79.46 17.30 18.29
N PRO A 202 78.71 17.84 19.29
CA PRO A 202 77.85 19.03 19.18
C PRO A 202 78.51 20.33 19.70
N LEU A 203 77.74 21.44 19.83
CA LEU A 203 77.83 22.64 20.71
C LEU A 203 76.90 23.75 20.11
N ASP A 204 76.42 24.82 20.76
CA ASP A 204 76.08 25.18 22.16
C ASP A 204 75.47 26.62 22.19
N ASN A 205 74.75 27.00 23.26
CA ASN A 205 74.23 28.37 23.58
C ASN A 205 73.19 28.98 22.60
N GLY A 206 72.20 29.80 23.00
CA GLY A 206 71.86 30.42 24.29
C GLY A 206 70.57 31.28 24.17
N PRO A 207 70.10 31.97 25.24
CA PRO A 207 68.72 32.51 25.34
C PRO A 207 68.59 33.98 24.80
N THR A 208 67.43 34.66 24.75
CA THR A 208 66.81 35.34 25.93
C THR A 208 65.57 36.23 25.58
N LYS A 209 64.46 36.07 26.35
CA LYS A 209 63.37 37.00 26.79
C LYS A 209 62.54 37.94 25.87
N ILE A 210 61.21 37.78 26.00
CA ILE A 210 60.16 38.71 26.53
C ILE A 210 60.10 40.18 26.03
N GLY A 211 58.90 40.60 25.58
CA GLY A 211 58.44 42.01 25.60
C GLY A 211 56.96 42.19 25.25
N GLU A 212 56.12 42.62 26.20
CA GLU A 212 54.74 43.07 25.99
C GLU A 212 54.67 44.60 25.75
N ALA A 213 53.67 45.10 25.00
CA ALA A 213 52.85 46.29 25.33
C ALA A 213 51.87 46.66 24.18
N ALA A 214 50.83 47.45 24.49
CA ALA A 214 49.72 47.80 23.58
C ALA A 214 49.59 49.31 23.33
N ALA A 215 48.81 49.70 22.29
CA ALA A 215 47.71 50.70 22.31
C ALA A 215 47.50 51.58 21.04
N ALA A 216 46.32 51.42 20.41
CA ALA A 216 45.40 52.41 19.81
C ALA A 216 45.85 53.71 19.07
N HIS A 217 45.29 53.98 17.86
CA HIS A 217 44.47 55.18 17.52
C HIS A 217 43.81 55.22 16.09
N ARG A 218 42.45 55.25 16.06
CA ARG A 218 41.41 55.95 15.22
C ARG A 218 41.51 56.27 13.66
N PRO A 219 40.35 56.57 12.98
CA PRO A 219 40.08 56.50 11.50
C PRO A 219 39.74 57.89 10.86
N PRO A 220 38.88 58.12 9.81
CA PRO A 220 38.34 57.37 8.64
C PRO A 220 38.69 58.06 7.26
N PRO A 221 38.07 57.85 6.05
CA PRO A 221 36.68 58.24 5.60
C PRO A 221 35.93 57.12 4.77
N THR A 222 34.59 56.95 4.65
CA THR A 222 33.36 57.69 4.17
C THR A 222 32.98 57.63 2.66
N THR A 223 31.71 57.21 2.39
CA THR A 223 30.76 57.66 1.31
C THR A 223 31.04 57.27 -0.17
N GLU A 224 30.08 57.05 -1.11
CA GLU A 224 28.61 57.28 -1.17
C GLU A 224 27.88 56.58 -2.38
N VAL A 225 26.53 56.42 -2.33
CA VAL A 225 25.48 56.21 -3.41
C VAL A 225 25.67 55.19 -4.58
N ALA A 226 24.66 54.66 -5.32
CA ALA A 226 23.20 54.86 -5.37
C ALA A 226 22.38 53.65 -5.90
N ARG A 227 21.20 53.43 -5.28
CA ARG A 227 19.83 53.19 -5.86
C ARG A 227 19.61 52.31 -7.11
N HIS A 228 18.66 51.37 -6.97
CA HIS A 228 17.33 51.55 -7.59
C HIS A 228 16.20 50.97 -6.72
N LYS A 229 15.00 51.59 -6.75
CA LYS A 229 13.78 51.27 -5.99
C LYS A 229 12.58 51.08 -6.92
N SER A 230 11.64 50.22 -6.52
CA SER A 230 10.16 50.38 -6.59
C SER A 230 9.56 49.04 -6.09
N GLU A 231 8.99 48.87 -4.89
CA GLU A 231 8.20 49.70 -3.98
C GLU A 231 6.71 49.86 -4.37
N MET A 232 5.88 49.37 -3.46
CA MET A 232 4.41 49.31 -3.40
C MET A 232 3.89 50.49 -2.56
N TYR A 233 2.64 50.96 -2.73
CA TYR A 233 1.70 51.33 -1.64
C TYR A 233 0.40 52.05 -2.11
N ASP A 234 -0.70 51.63 -1.48
CA ASP A 234 -2.06 52.16 -1.23
C ASP A 234 -2.57 53.54 -1.72
N TYR A 235 -3.91 53.60 -1.83
CA TYR A 235 -4.72 54.78 -1.50
C TYR A 235 -6.03 54.40 -0.76
N LEU A 236 -6.49 55.28 0.15
CA LEU A 236 -7.65 55.13 1.04
C LEU A 236 -8.90 55.90 0.56
N GLY A 237 -10.11 55.53 1.04
CA GLY A 237 -11.20 56.51 1.22
C GLY A 237 -12.65 56.01 1.31
N TYR A 238 -13.40 56.50 2.32
CA TYR A 238 -14.87 56.44 2.56
C TYR A 238 -15.49 55.08 2.97
N GLY A 239 -16.41 54.96 3.96
CA GLY A 239 -16.92 55.91 4.96
C GLY A 239 -18.45 55.83 5.19
N THR A 240 -18.92 55.86 6.47
CA THR A 240 -20.32 55.81 7.01
C THR A 240 -20.87 54.41 7.41
N SER A 241 -21.77 54.22 8.40
CA SER A 241 -22.18 54.99 9.61
C SER A 241 -22.97 54.10 10.60
N ILE A 242 -23.16 54.55 11.84
CA ILE A 242 -23.70 53.81 13.03
C ILE A 242 -25.25 53.77 13.09
N GLY A 243 -25.82 52.71 13.71
CA GLY A 243 -27.21 52.68 14.20
C GLY A 243 -27.40 51.75 15.42
N VAL A 244 -28.06 52.21 16.49
CA VAL A 244 -28.22 51.52 17.79
C VAL A 244 -29.67 51.54 18.30
N ILE A 245 -30.27 50.37 18.59
CA ILE A 245 -31.51 50.12 19.38
C ILE A 245 -31.41 48.66 19.93
N GLY A 246 -31.90 48.23 21.11
CA GLY A 246 -32.40 48.96 22.28
C GLY A 246 -33.55 48.25 23.04
N PHE A 247 -33.30 47.77 24.27
CA PHE A 247 -34.30 47.22 25.26
C PHE A 247 -35.00 45.88 24.88
N SER A 248 -35.54 45.03 25.79
CA SER A 248 -35.69 45.08 27.26
C SER A 248 -35.82 43.67 27.91
N PHE A 249 -35.60 43.55 29.23
CA PHE A 249 -35.94 42.38 30.09
C PHE A 249 -37.43 42.40 30.52
N PRO A 250 -38.09 41.24 30.82
CA PRO A 250 -38.19 40.71 32.22
C PRO A 250 -38.11 39.16 32.31
N ILE A 251 -37.52 38.53 33.35
CA ILE A 251 -38.04 38.24 34.71
C ILE A 251 -39.39 37.48 34.74
N LEU A 252 -39.41 36.21 35.20
CA LEU A 252 -40.02 35.80 36.50
C LEU A 252 -39.93 34.26 36.82
N MET A 253 -39.48 33.95 38.04
CA MET A 253 -39.68 32.79 38.94
C MET A 253 -39.75 31.30 38.51
N LEU A 254 -38.96 30.52 39.28
CA LEU A 254 -39.20 29.15 39.77
C LEU A 254 -40.66 28.82 40.17
N VAL A 255 -41.03 27.52 40.15
CA VAL A 255 -41.35 26.70 41.36
C VAL A 255 -41.24 25.19 40.99
N SER A 256 -40.97 24.36 42.01
CA SER A 256 -40.73 22.90 42.02
C SER A 256 -41.98 22.04 41.67
N SER A 257 -41.90 20.73 41.37
CA SER A 257 -41.59 19.66 42.35
C SER A 257 -41.78 18.22 41.81
N THR A 258 -41.10 17.25 42.43
CA THR A 258 -41.39 15.79 42.64
C THR A 258 -42.29 15.00 41.64
N SER A 259 -41.91 13.84 41.06
CA SER A 259 -41.35 12.54 41.57
C SER A 259 -42.39 11.39 41.60
N CYS A 260 -41.89 10.14 41.56
CA CYS A 260 -42.57 8.82 41.53
C CYS A 260 -43.21 8.38 40.19
N ARG A 261 -42.88 7.21 39.60
CA ARG A 261 -43.07 5.78 40.02
C ARG A 261 -44.55 5.34 39.98
N SER A 262 -44.95 4.17 39.48
CA SER A 262 -44.21 2.95 39.06
C SER A 262 -45.12 1.86 38.43
N ARG A 263 -44.53 0.86 37.73
CA ARG A 263 -45.01 -0.54 37.48
C ARG A 263 -46.32 -0.69 36.68
N GLY A 264 -46.32 -1.47 35.58
CA GLY A 264 -46.70 -2.90 35.55
C GLY A 264 -48.15 -3.03 35.04
N THR A 265 -48.60 -4.00 34.24
CA THR A 265 -48.15 -5.38 33.98
C THR A 265 -48.69 -5.83 32.58
N ALA A 266 -48.26 -6.99 32.08
CA ALA A 266 -48.62 -7.48 30.73
C ALA A 266 -50.06 -8.02 30.57
N ALA A 267 -50.57 -8.06 29.34
CA ALA A 267 -51.68 -8.90 28.91
C ALA A 267 -51.48 -9.37 27.45
N VAL A 268 -51.74 -10.65 27.19
CA VAL A 268 -51.62 -11.31 25.87
C VAL A 268 -53.03 -11.54 25.31
N VAL A 269 -53.31 -11.16 24.06
CA VAL A 269 -54.40 -11.71 23.25
C VAL A 269 -53.98 -11.85 21.77
N THR A 270 -54.51 -12.90 21.15
CA THR A 270 -54.23 -13.45 19.82
C THR A 270 -54.89 -12.73 18.63
N GLY A 271 -54.21 -12.76 17.47
CA GLY A 271 -54.77 -13.45 16.29
C GLY A 271 -55.43 -12.64 15.15
N ALA A 272 -55.28 -13.22 13.96
CA ALA A 272 -56.00 -12.99 12.68
C ALA A 272 -55.66 -11.74 11.84
N ALA A 273 -55.23 -12.02 10.60
CA ALA A 273 -55.20 -11.07 9.49
C ALA A 273 -56.42 -11.27 8.58
N PRO A 274 -56.75 -10.31 7.71
CA PRO A 274 -57.39 -10.60 6.44
C PRO A 274 -56.58 -10.09 5.23
N ALA A 275 -56.60 -10.86 4.15
CA ALA A 275 -56.13 -10.41 2.84
C ALA A 275 -57.17 -9.47 2.18
N LEU A 276 -56.72 -8.56 1.31
CA LEU A 276 -57.60 -7.86 0.37
C LEU A 276 -56.97 -7.78 -1.02
N ALA A 277 -57.82 -7.85 -2.05
CA ALA A 277 -57.44 -8.13 -3.42
C ALA A 277 -57.11 -6.88 -4.26
N LEU A 278 -56.48 -7.13 -5.41
CA LEU A 278 -56.23 -6.18 -6.49
C LEU A 278 -57.52 -5.64 -7.11
N ALA A 279 -57.53 -4.36 -7.44
CA ALA A 279 -58.36 -3.77 -8.49
C ALA A 279 -57.53 -2.72 -9.23
N SER A 280 -57.54 -2.77 -10.56
CA SER A 280 -56.82 -1.84 -11.42
C SER A 280 -57.78 -0.85 -12.09
N THR A 281 -57.36 0.41 -12.20
CA THR A 281 -57.90 1.36 -13.19
C THR A 281 -56.80 2.35 -13.58
N ASN A 282 -56.53 2.44 -14.88
CA ASN A 282 -55.68 3.49 -15.44
C ASN A 282 -56.39 4.85 -15.39
N ASN A 283 -55.64 5.93 -15.22
CA ASN A 283 -55.77 7.10 -16.11
C ASN A 283 -54.54 8.02 -16.00
N HIS A 284 -54.08 8.51 -17.14
CA HIS A 284 -53.06 9.55 -17.23
C HIS A 284 -53.69 10.93 -17.05
N HIS A 285 -52.98 11.85 -16.39
CA HIS A 285 -52.83 13.23 -16.88
C HIS A 285 -51.55 13.87 -16.32
N HIS A 286 -50.84 14.60 -17.18
CA HIS A 286 -49.74 15.50 -16.80
C HIS A 286 -50.27 16.71 -16.03
N LEU A 287 -49.44 17.24 -15.11
CA LEU A 287 -48.98 18.65 -15.08
C LEU A 287 -47.78 18.77 -14.12
N ASN A 288 -46.99 19.83 -14.27
CA ASN A 288 -45.69 20.06 -13.59
C ASN A 288 -45.72 21.42 -12.83
N PRO A 289 -44.62 21.95 -12.24
CA PRO A 289 -44.51 22.18 -10.80
C PRO A 289 -44.56 23.68 -10.37
N GLU A 290 -44.04 23.98 -9.17
CA GLU A 290 -44.01 25.29 -8.46
C GLU A 290 -45.35 25.59 -7.73
N GLU A 291 -45.40 26.15 -6.52
CA GLU A 291 -44.44 27.02 -5.80
C GLU A 291 -44.58 26.93 -4.24
N ASP A 292 -43.62 27.52 -3.53
CA ASP A 292 -43.62 28.01 -2.14
C ASP A 292 -43.80 27.12 -0.88
N SER A 293 -42.64 26.92 -0.24
CA SER A 293 -42.45 26.58 1.17
C SER A 293 -42.56 27.79 2.11
N GLN A 294 -43.18 27.61 3.29
CA GLN A 294 -42.92 28.47 4.47
C GLN A 294 -42.50 27.66 5.69
N SER A 295 -41.70 28.30 6.54
CA SER A 295 -40.83 27.67 7.53
C SER A 295 -41.46 27.54 8.92
N PHE A 296 -41.16 26.45 9.62
CA PHE A 296 -41.26 26.37 11.08
C PHE A 296 -39.99 25.77 11.68
N GLY A 297 -39.46 26.45 12.71
CA GLY A 297 -38.11 26.26 13.21
C GLY A 297 -37.91 25.05 14.14
N ASN A 298 -36.70 24.51 14.08
CA ASN A 298 -36.17 23.46 14.93
C ASN A 298 -36.32 23.72 16.43
N ASN A 299 -36.83 22.74 17.19
CA ASN A 299 -36.21 22.37 18.48
C ASN A 299 -36.61 20.98 19.01
N ARG A 300 -36.34 19.90 18.25
CA ARG A 300 -36.37 18.49 18.72
C ARG A 300 -35.84 17.44 17.72
N PHE A 301 -34.73 17.72 17.03
CA PHE A 301 -34.22 16.85 15.94
C PHE A 301 -32.73 16.47 16.04
N ILE A 302 -32.34 15.79 17.13
CA ILE A 302 -31.02 15.14 17.24
C ILE A 302 -31.14 13.62 17.51
N ALA A 303 -32.16 13.16 18.23
CA ALA A 303 -32.39 11.72 18.45
C ALA A 303 -33.20 11.02 17.32
N ALA A 304 -33.99 11.76 16.54
CA ALA A 304 -34.93 11.17 15.57
C ALA A 304 -34.34 10.84 14.18
N LYS A 305 -33.18 11.41 13.83
CA LYS A 305 -32.60 11.26 12.47
C LYS A 305 -31.91 9.91 12.21
N TRP A 306 -31.50 9.18 13.24
CA TRP A 306 -31.01 7.80 13.09
C TRP A 306 -32.16 6.81 12.83
N VAL A 307 -33.26 6.91 13.58
CA VAL A 307 -34.43 6.02 13.44
C VAL A 307 -35.11 6.17 12.06
N LEU A 308 -35.19 7.40 11.53
CA LEU A 308 -35.82 7.65 10.22
C LEU A 308 -35.02 7.15 9.01
N ARG A 309 -33.72 6.84 9.15
CA ARG A 309 -32.95 6.18 8.07
C ARG A 309 -33.20 4.67 8.03
N VAL A 310 -33.45 4.05 9.19
CA VAL A 310 -33.85 2.62 9.29
C VAL A 310 -35.29 2.41 8.80
N CYS A 311 -36.21 3.34 9.05
CA CYS A 311 -37.59 3.22 8.55
C CYS A 311 -37.76 3.43 7.03
N ALA A 312 -36.77 4.02 6.33
CA ALA A 312 -36.82 4.18 4.87
C ALA A 312 -36.52 2.89 4.08
N ILE A 313 -36.19 1.79 4.78
CA ILE A 313 -36.06 0.44 4.23
C ILE A 313 -37.45 -0.20 3.97
N GLY A 314 -38.51 0.37 4.55
CA GLY A 314 -39.88 -0.08 4.34
C GLY A 314 -40.50 0.39 3.02
N VAL A 315 -40.93 -0.57 2.20
CA VAL A 315 -41.86 -0.40 1.05
C VAL A 315 -41.26 0.20 -0.24
N ARG A 316 -40.29 -0.50 -0.83
CA ARG A 316 -40.33 -0.73 -2.29
C ARG A 316 -41.14 -2.00 -2.56
N ARG A 317 -42.26 -1.87 -3.26
CA ARG A 317 -43.13 -3.01 -3.61
C ARG A 317 -42.58 -3.74 -4.84
N GLY A 318 -42.27 -5.03 -4.70
CA GLY A 318 -42.30 -6.00 -5.80
C GLY A 318 -41.03 -6.17 -6.62
N LEU A 319 -39.95 -6.66 -6.00
CA LEU A 319 -38.87 -7.39 -6.68
C LEU A 319 -38.76 -8.79 -6.05
N GLY A 320 -38.58 -9.81 -6.88
CA GLY A 320 -38.66 -11.22 -6.45
C GLY A 320 -37.46 -11.64 -5.59
N CYS A 321 -37.77 -12.36 -4.48
CA CYS A 321 -36.86 -12.90 -3.45
C CYS A 321 -35.38 -12.87 -3.87
N VAL A 322 -34.60 -11.97 -3.29
CA VAL A 322 -33.17 -11.88 -3.56
C VAL A 322 -32.44 -13.05 -2.90
N SER A 323 -31.30 -13.45 -3.45
CA SER A 323 -30.36 -14.43 -2.89
C SER A 323 -30.19 -14.24 -1.38
N ARG A 324 -30.75 -15.17 -0.59
CA ARG A 324 -30.72 -15.06 0.89
C ARG A 324 -29.36 -15.38 1.50
N HIS A 325 -28.54 -16.13 0.78
CA HIS A 325 -27.27 -16.66 1.25
C HIS A 325 -26.08 -15.94 0.62
N ALA A 326 -25.03 -15.71 1.41
CA ALA A 326 -23.72 -15.29 0.93
C ALA A 326 -22.62 -16.04 1.67
N LEU A 327 -21.47 -16.22 1.02
CA LEU A 327 -20.22 -16.68 1.65
C LEU A 327 -19.13 -15.63 1.46
N ILE A 328 -18.45 -15.26 2.55
CA ILE A 328 -17.28 -14.38 2.49
C ILE A 328 -16.04 -15.21 2.86
N LEU A 329 -15.08 -15.23 1.94
CA LEU A 329 -13.77 -15.87 2.06
C LEU A 329 -12.85 -14.98 2.91
N VAL A 330 -12.74 -15.33 4.19
CA VAL A 330 -11.83 -14.71 5.18
C VAL A 330 -10.54 -15.53 5.25
N GLY A 331 -9.81 -15.53 4.14
CA GLY A 331 -8.59 -16.32 3.97
C GLY A 331 -7.35 -15.69 4.63
N GLY A 332 -6.58 -16.53 5.31
CA GLY A 332 -5.21 -16.23 5.76
C GLY A 332 -5.09 -15.24 6.92
N PHE A 333 -3.85 -15.04 7.39
CA PHE A 333 -3.53 -14.14 8.51
C PHE A 333 -3.33 -12.67 8.10
N GLY A 334 -3.58 -12.32 6.83
CA GLY A 334 -3.39 -10.96 6.31
C GLY A 334 -1.95 -10.45 6.41
N THR A 335 -0.96 -11.33 6.26
CA THR A 335 0.46 -11.06 6.56
C THR A 335 1.05 -9.91 5.75
N ARG A 336 0.62 -9.73 4.50
CA ARG A 336 1.00 -8.60 3.62
C ARG A 336 0.51 -7.22 4.09
N LEU A 337 -0.43 -7.15 5.03
CA LEU A 337 -0.94 -5.91 5.64
C LEU A 337 -0.36 -5.65 7.05
N ARG A 338 0.63 -6.44 7.48
CA ARG A 338 1.39 -6.17 8.71
C ARG A 338 2.10 -4.80 8.60
N PRO A 339 2.27 -4.05 9.71
CA PRO A 339 2.03 -4.41 11.11
C PRO A 339 0.56 -4.42 11.57
N LEU A 340 -0.39 -3.86 10.81
CA LEU A 340 -1.78 -3.69 11.25
C LEU A 340 -2.45 -5.01 11.66
N THR A 341 -2.18 -6.07 10.88
CA THR A 341 -2.73 -7.42 11.10
C THR A 341 -2.02 -8.23 12.18
N LEU A 342 -1.10 -7.64 12.95
CA LEU A 342 -0.56 -8.22 14.18
C LEU A 342 -1.50 -8.03 15.37
N THR A 343 -2.26 -6.92 15.40
CA THR A 343 -3.19 -6.58 16.48
C THR A 343 -4.62 -7.00 16.17
N LEU A 344 -5.08 -6.79 14.93
CA LEU A 344 -6.47 -7.07 14.52
C LEU A 344 -6.53 -7.98 13.27
N PRO A 345 -7.45 -8.97 13.21
CA PRO A 345 -7.72 -9.72 11.99
C PRO A 345 -8.05 -8.79 10.81
N LYS A 346 -7.52 -9.10 9.61
CA LYS A 346 -7.68 -8.28 8.40
C LYS A 346 -9.11 -7.73 8.16
N PRO A 347 -10.21 -8.51 8.30
CA PRO A 347 -11.55 -8.00 8.04
C PRO A 347 -12.05 -6.96 9.05
N LEU A 348 -11.41 -6.89 10.24
CA LEU A 348 -11.71 -5.91 11.28
C LEU A 348 -10.88 -4.64 11.17
N VAL A 349 -9.76 -4.66 10.43
CA VAL A 349 -8.98 -3.45 10.13
C VAL A 349 -9.92 -2.47 9.42
N GLU A 350 -9.99 -1.23 9.91
CA GLU A 350 -10.84 -0.24 9.30
C GLU A 350 -10.33 0.15 7.91
N PHE A 351 -11.26 0.44 7.03
CA PHE A 351 -11.04 1.09 5.76
C PHE A 351 -12.11 2.18 5.62
N GLY A 352 -11.70 3.45 5.55
CA GLY A 352 -12.65 4.56 5.55
C GLY A 352 -13.47 4.66 6.86
N ASN A 353 -12.82 4.57 8.01
CA ASN A 353 -13.42 4.66 9.35
C ASN A 353 -14.46 3.57 9.70
N ARG A 354 -14.49 2.46 8.96
CA ARG A 354 -15.36 1.29 9.20
C ARG A 354 -14.59 0.00 8.92
N PRO A 355 -14.74 -1.09 9.69
CA PRO A 355 -14.13 -2.39 9.40
C PRO A 355 -14.36 -2.84 7.95
N MET A 356 -13.34 -3.42 7.28
CA MET A 356 -13.46 -3.88 5.88
C MET A 356 -14.68 -4.79 5.66
N ILE A 357 -14.93 -5.74 6.58
CA ILE A 357 -16.06 -6.66 6.51
C ILE A 357 -17.43 -5.97 6.58
N LEU A 358 -17.51 -4.80 7.23
CA LEU A 358 -18.76 -4.08 7.43
C LEU A 358 -19.30 -3.48 6.12
N HIS A 359 -18.42 -3.08 5.19
CA HIS A 359 -18.83 -2.62 3.86
C HIS A 359 -19.54 -3.74 3.08
N GLN A 360 -19.04 -4.98 3.20
CA GLN A 360 -19.63 -6.15 2.56
C GLN A 360 -20.94 -6.56 3.24
N ILE A 361 -20.98 -6.64 4.58
CA ILE A 361 -22.19 -7.00 5.33
C ILE A 361 -23.33 -6.00 5.06
N GLU A 362 -23.05 -4.69 5.09
CA GLU A 362 -24.06 -3.66 4.80
C GLU A 362 -24.59 -3.77 3.37
N ALA A 363 -23.72 -3.96 2.37
CA ALA A 363 -24.15 -4.08 0.97
C ALA A 363 -24.96 -5.36 0.73
N LEU A 364 -24.58 -6.49 1.35
CA LEU A 364 -25.32 -7.75 1.28
C LEU A 364 -26.70 -7.63 1.96
N ALA A 365 -26.76 -7.03 3.15
CA ALA A 365 -28.02 -6.79 3.86
C ALA A 365 -28.94 -5.82 3.09
N ALA A 366 -28.39 -4.79 2.46
CA ALA A 366 -29.14 -3.87 1.59
C ALA A 366 -29.71 -4.59 0.35
N ALA A 367 -28.98 -5.57 -0.20
CA ALA A 367 -29.47 -6.46 -1.25
C ALA A 367 -30.50 -7.50 -0.75
N GLY A 368 -30.73 -7.63 0.56
CA GLY A 368 -31.71 -8.57 1.12
C GLY A 368 -31.16 -9.96 1.48
N VAL A 369 -29.83 -10.12 1.55
CA VAL A 369 -29.18 -11.31 2.12
C VAL A 369 -29.49 -11.39 3.61
N THR A 370 -29.92 -12.55 4.11
CA THR A 370 -30.23 -12.79 5.53
C THR A 370 -29.22 -13.67 6.24
N ASP A 371 -28.50 -14.51 5.49
CA ASP A 371 -27.65 -15.58 6.02
C ASP A 371 -26.25 -15.49 5.39
N ILE A 372 -25.26 -15.08 6.19
CA ILE A 372 -23.87 -14.88 5.75
C ILE A 372 -22.99 -15.95 6.39
N VAL A 373 -22.27 -16.71 5.57
CA VAL A 373 -21.25 -17.66 5.99
C VAL A 373 -19.88 -17.00 5.90
N LEU A 374 -19.13 -16.95 7.01
CA LEU A 374 -17.73 -16.55 7.01
C LEU A 374 -16.84 -17.78 7.00
N ALA A 375 -16.15 -18.01 5.89
CA ALA A 375 -15.13 -19.05 5.76
C ALA A 375 -13.82 -18.57 6.39
N VAL A 376 -13.38 -19.19 7.49
CA VAL A 376 -12.26 -18.71 8.33
C VAL A 376 -11.32 -19.86 8.71
N ASN A 377 -10.01 -19.62 8.67
CA ASN A 377 -9.00 -20.58 9.18
C ASN A 377 -9.00 -20.68 10.73
N TYR A 378 -9.46 -19.63 11.41
CA TYR A 378 -9.54 -19.59 12.87
C TYR A 378 -10.63 -18.63 13.32
N ARG A 379 -11.15 -18.81 14.54
CA ARG A 379 -12.26 -18.03 15.09
C ARG A 379 -11.80 -17.13 16.24
N PRO A 380 -11.17 -15.96 15.97
CA PRO A 380 -10.76 -15.04 17.01
C PRO A 380 -11.97 -14.47 17.76
N GLU A 381 -11.90 -14.49 19.09
CA GLU A 381 -12.99 -14.05 19.98
C GLU A 381 -13.41 -12.60 19.72
N ILE A 382 -12.43 -11.73 19.41
CA ILE A 382 -12.62 -10.33 19.01
C ILE A 382 -13.57 -10.21 17.81
N MET A 383 -13.42 -11.10 16.82
CA MET A 383 -14.26 -11.12 15.61
C MET A 383 -15.67 -11.63 15.91
N VAL A 384 -15.82 -12.61 16.81
CA VAL A 384 -17.15 -13.04 17.29
C VAL A 384 -17.88 -11.92 18.03
N ALA A 385 -17.17 -11.14 18.86
CA ALA A 385 -17.75 -10.00 19.57
C ALA A 385 -18.15 -8.86 18.62
N ALA A 386 -17.29 -8.52 17.65
CA ALA A 386 -17.58 -7.47 16.67
C ALA A 386 -18.76 -7.84 15.75
N LEU A 387 -18.78 -9.06 15.21
CA LEU A 387 -19.79 -9.49 14.25
C LEU A 387 -21.19 -9.59 14.86
N LYS A 388 -21.32 -10.01 16.12
CA LYS A 388 -22.62 -10.01 16.83
C LYS A 388 -23.32 -8.66 16.83
N LYS A 389 -22.55 -7.57 16.97
CA LYS A 389 -23.11 -6.22 16.86
C LYS A 389 -23.69 -5.97 15.46
N PHE A 390 -23.01 -6.45 14.41
CA PHE A 390 -23.47 -6.29 13.03
C PHE A 390 -24.64 -7.23 12.68
N GLU A 391 -24.73 -8.42 13.27
CA GLU A 391 -25.93 -9.27 13.20
C GLU A 391 -27.19 -8.50 13.68
N GLU A 392 -27.09 -7.85 14.86
CA GLU A 392 -28.16 -7.04 15.44
C GLU A 392 -28.44 -5.75 14.64
N GLU A 393 -27.40 -5.05 14.17
CA GLU A 393 -27.50 -3.75 13.48
C GLU A 393 -28.09 -3.88 12.06
N TYR A 394 -27.77 -4.96 11.34
CA TYR A 394 -28.20 -5.18 9.94
C TYR A 394 -29.27 -6.27 9.80
N ASN A 395 -29.69 -6.91 10.91
CA ASN A 395 -30.68 -8.00 10.93
C ASN A 395 -30.28 -9.17 10.00
N VAL A 396 -29.03 -9.62 10.15
CA VAL A 396 -28.44 -10.77 9.42
C VAL A 396 -27.94 -11.83 10.40
N THR A 397 -27.88 -13.09 9.96
CA THR A 397 -27.29 -14.20 10.73
C THR A 397 -25.90 -14.52 10.18
N ILE A 398 -24.87 -14.53 11.03
CA ILE A 398 -23.48 -14.74 10.63
C ILE A 398 -22.96 -16.09 11.17
N THR A 399 -22.81 -17.07 10.29
CA THR A 399 -22.30 -18.40 10.62
C THR A 399 -20.82 -18.53 10.29
N PHE A 400 -20.00 -18.97 11.25
CA PHE A 400 -18.58 -19.25 11.01
C PHE A 400 -18.43 -20.68 10.46
N SER A 401 -17.94 -20.80 9.23
CA SER A 401 -17.43 -22.05 8.66
C SER A 401 -15.93 -22.10 8.94
N VAL A 402 -15.53 -22.87 9.96
CA VAL A 402 -14.13 -22.93 10.40
C VAL A 402 -13.42 -24.08 9.69
N GLU A 403 -12.43 -23.74 8.88
CA GLU A 403 -11.54 -24.71 8.25
C GLU A 403 -10.54 -25.26 9.27
N THR A 404 -10.46 -26.59 9.40
CA THR A 404 -9.46 -27.26 10.27
C THR A 404 -8.11 -27.46 9.58
N GLU A 405 -8.10 -27.48 8.25
CA GLU A 405 -6.95 -27.59 7.36
C GLU A 405 -7.21 -26.63 6.19
N PRO A 406 -6.19 -26.01 5.56
CA PRO A 406 -6.40 -25.05 4.48
C PRO A 406 -6.99 -25.71 3.22
N LEU A 407 -8.27 -25.49 2.91
CA LEU A 407 -8.97 -26.13 1.79
C LEU A 407 -8.92 -25.31 0.48
N GLY A 408 -8.17 -24.21 0.44
CA GLY A 408 -8.07 -23.32 -0.71
C GLY A 408 -9.30 -22.41 -0.87
N THR A 409 -9.48 -21.82 -2.06
CA THR A 409 -10.57 -20.86 -2.31
C THR A 409 -11.91 -21.50 -2.65
N ALA A 410 -11.94 -22.74 -3.14
CA ALA A 410 -13.18 -23.48 -3.43
C ALA A 410 -13.63 -24.39 -2.28
N GLY A 411 -12.69 -24.96 -1.53
CA GLY A 411 -12.98 -25.85 -0.40
C GLY A 411 -14.00 -25.32 0.64
N PRO A 412 -14.01 -24.02 0.98
CA PRO A 412 -14.99 -23.47 1.92
C PRO A 412 -16.42 -23.51 1.42
N LEU A 413 -16.64 -23.46 0.10
CA LEU A 413 -17.97 -23.60 -0.51
C LEU A 413 -18.48 -25.04 -0.31
N ALA A 414 -17.60 -26.04 -0.46
CA ALA A 414 -17.94 -27.44 -0.18
C ALA A 414 -18.20 -27.68 1.32
N LEU A 415 -17.41 -27.05 2.21
CA LEU A 415 -17.63 -27.13 3.66
C LEU A 415 -18.96 -26.47 4.09
N ALA A 416 -19.33 -25.37 3.43
CA ALA A 416 -20.59 -24.65 3.67
C ALA A 416 -21.79 -25.18 2.84
N ALA A 417 -21.64 -26.28 2.11
CA ALA A 417 -22.65 -26.74 1.14
C ALA A 417 -24.02 -27.03 1.76
N GLU A 418 -24.07 -27.50 3.02
CA GLU A 418 -25.33 -27.72 3.76
C GLU A 418 -26.07 -26.41 4.13
N ILE A 419 -25.39 -25.27 4.08
CA ILE A 419 -25.98 -23.93 4.31
C ILE A 419 -26.35 -23.31 2.96
N LEU A 420 -25.40 -23.28 2.02
CA LEU A 420 -25.57 -22.64 0.71
C LEU A 420 -26.55 -23.38 -0.20
N GLY A 421 -26.72 -24.69 -0.01
CA GLY A 421 -27.64 -25.54 -0.77
C GLY A 421 -28.98 -25.83 -0.08
N LYS A 422 -29.38 -25.07 0.95
CA LYS A 422 -30.67 -25.26 1.65
C LYS A 422 -31.89 -25.04 0.77
N ASN A 423 -31.76 -24.16 -0.20
CA ASN A 423 -32.75 -23.86 -1.23
C ASN A 423 -32.06 -23.81 -2.59
N ASP A 424 -32.86 -23.77 -3.66
CA ASP A 424 -32.37 -23.68 -5.05
C ASP A 424 -32.17 -22.20 -5.48
N GLU A 425 -31.97 -21.29 -4.51
CA GLU A 425 -31.70 -19.88 -4.78
C GLU A 425 -30.18 -19.68 -5.00
N PRO A 426 -29.76 -18.80 -5.93
CA PRO A 426 -28.34 -18.47 -6.07
C PRO A 426 -27.81 -17.78 -4.80
N PHE A 427 -26.51 -17.89 -4.57
CA PHE A 427 -25.81 -17.29 -3.43
C PHE A 427 -24.58 -16.48 -3.89
N PHE A 428 -24.23 -15.44 -3.12
CA PHE A 428 -23.04 -14.64 -3.39
C PHE A 428 -21.78 -15.29 -2.81
N VAL A 429 -20.63 -15.07 -3.44
CA VAL A 429 -19.31 -15.41 -2.89
C VAL A 429 -18.37 -14.21 -3.04
N LEU A 430 -17.72 -13.79 -1.94
CA LEU A 430 -16.89 -12.58 -1.90
C LEU A 430 -15.52 -12.88 -1.29
N ASN A 431 -14.46 -12.26 -1.80
CA ASN A 431 -13.19 -12.12 -1.09
C ASN A 431 -13.29 -11.02 -0.03
N SER A 432 -12.90 -11.30 1.21
CA SER A 432 -13.06 -10.38 2.36
C SER A 432 -12.26 -9.06 2.30
N ASP A 433 -11.35 -8.93 1.34
CA ASP A 433 -10.44 -7.79 1.16
C ASP A 433 -10.74 -6.92 -0.07
N VAL A 434 -11.78 -7.27 -0.84
CA VAL A 434 -12.26 -6.45 -1.95
C VAL A 434 -13.19 -5.35 -1.44
N ILE A 435 -12.88 -4.10 -1.81
CA ILE A 435 -13.72 -2.92 -1.58
C ILE A 435 -14.13 -2.29 -2.93
N CYS A 436 -15.43 -2.13 -3.15
CA CYS A 436 -16.01 -1.54 -4.37
C CYS A 436 -17.40 -0.94 -4.10
N ASP A 437 -18.18 -0.64 -5.15
CA ASP A 437 -19.56 -0.14 -5.05
C ASP A 437 -20.65 -1.24 -4.95
N TYR A 438 -20.27 -2.53 -4.96
CA TYR A 438 -21.13 -3.71 -4.73
C TYR A 438 -22.51 -3.72 -5.46
N PRO A 439 -22.54 -3.88 -6.81
CA PRO A 439 -23.78 -3.84 -7.61
C PRO A 439 -24.60 -5.14 -7.51
N PHE A 440 -24.99 -5.58 -6.31
CA PHE A 440 -25.62 -6.88 -6.09
C PHE A 440 -27.03 -7.00 -6.71
N GLU A 441 -27.83 -5.94 -6.73
CA GLU A 441 -29.15 -5.95 -7.39
C GLU A 441 -29.01 -6.23 -8.90
N ASP A 442 -28.14 -5.48 -9.59
CA ASP A 442 -27.88 -5.64 -11.02
C ASP A 442 -27.22 -7.00 -11.34
N LEU A 443 -26.32 -7.48 -10.46
CA LEU A 443 -25.66 -8.78 -10.62
C LEU A 443 -26.67 -9.95 -10.55
N VAL A 444 -27.65 -9.88 -9.64
CA VAL A 444 -28.70 -10.92 -9.50
C VAL A 444 -29.58 -10.95 -10.74
N GLU A 445 -30.00 -9.79 -11.25
CA GLU A 445 -30.81 -9.72 -12.46
C GLU A 445 -30.03 -10.23 -13.68
N HIS A 446 -28.75 -9.83 -13.82
CA HIS A 446 -27.88 -10.35 -14.89
C HIS A 446 -27.69 -11.87 -14.80
N HIS A 447 -27.47 -12.41 -13.61
CA HIS A 447 -27.30 -13.85 -13.41
C HIS A 447 -28.57 -14.63 -13.81
N ARG A 448 -29.73 -14.11 -13.43
CA ARG A 448 -31.04 -14.68 -13.79
C ARG A 448 -31.32 -14.60 -15.29
N SER A 449 -30.83 -13.58 -15.99
CA SER A 449 -31.13 -13.38 -17.41
C SER A 449 -30.43 -14.39 -18.33
N HIS A 450 -29.30 -14.98 -17.92
CA HIS A 450 -28.60 -16.02 -18.69
C HIS A 450 -28.85 -17.45 -18.17
N GLY A 451 -29.14 -17.62 -16.87
CA GLY A 451 -29.58 -18.90 -16.29
C GLY A 451 -28.50 -20.00 -16.20
N ALA A 452 -27.22 -19.66 -16.36
CA ALA A 452 -26.09 -20.58 -16.21
C ALA A 452 -25.65 -20.74 -14.74
N GLU A 453 -24.75 -21.68 -14.44
CA GLU A 453 -24.35 -21.97 -13.06
C GLU A 453 -23.66 -20.81 -12.32
N GLY A 454 -23.01 -19.86 -13.01
CA GLY A 454 -22.28 -18.77 -12.34
C GLY A 454 -22.06 -17.48 -13.13
N THR A 455 -21.88 -16.38 -12.40
CA THR A 455 -21.39 -15.10 -12.91
C THR A 455 -20.23 -14.59 -12.06
N ILE A 456 -19.15 -14.13 -12.71
CA ILE A 456 -17.98 -13.49 -12.09
C ILE A 456 -18.07 -11.98 -12.33
N ILE A 457 -17.93 -11.15 -11.29
CA ILE A 457 -17.66 -9.71 -11.48
C ILE A 457 -16.23 -9.55 -12.00
N VAL A 458 -16.07 -8.80 -13.09
CA VAL A 458 -14.78 -8.42 -13.66
C VAL A 458 -14.57 -6.92 -13.63
N THR A 459 -13.31 -6.48 -13.58
CA THR A 459 -12.93 -5.07 -13.68
C THR A 459 -11.72 -4.89 -14.60
N LYS A 460 -11.45 -3.66 -15.06
CA LYS A 460 -10.31 -3.35 -15.93
C LYS A 460 -9.17 -2.71 -15.16
N VAL A 461 -7.96 -3.27 -15.27
CA VAL A 461 -6.74 -2.74 -14.63
C VAL A 461 -5.64 -2.54 -15.67
N SER A 462 -4.71 -1.62 -15.41
CA SER A 462 -3.52 -1.42 -16.26
C SER A 462 -2.51 -2.57 -16.13
N GLU A 463 -2.41 -3.18 -14.95
CA GLU A 463 -1.43 -4.22 -14.62
C GLU A 463 -2.14 -5.51 -14.17
N PRO A 464 -2.40 -6.46 -15.08
CA PRO A 464 -3.21 -7.65 -14.79
C PRO A 464 -2.40 -8.84 -14.23
N SER A 465 -1.06 -8.81 -14.26
CA SER A 465 -0.20 -9.97 -13.93
C SER A 465 -0.43 -10.59 -12.55
N LYS A 466 -0.92 -9.80 -11.58
CA LYS A 466 -1.19 -10.25 -10.20
C LYS A 466 -2.52 -11.00 -10.02
N TYR A 467 -3.38 -11.03 -11.05
CA TYR A 467 -4.77 -11.48 -10.95
C TYR A 467 -5.15 -12.52 -12.00
N GLY A 468 -6.30 -13.18 -11.83
CA GLY A 468 -6.89 -14.01 -12.88
C GLY A 468 -7.51 -13.17 -13.99
N VAL A 469 -7.04 -13.35 -15.22
CA VAL A 469 -7.54 -12.64 -16.42
C VAL A 469 -8.67 -13.42 -17.07
N VAL A 470 -9.71 -12.69 -17.49
CA VAL A 470 -10.92 -13.24 -18.09
C VAL A 470 -11.02 -12.82 -19.56
N VAL A 471 -11.05 -13.82 -20.44
CA VAL A 471 -11.31 -13.66 -21.88
C VAL A 471 -12.76 -14.08 -22.16
N MET A 472 -13.52 -13.22 -22.82
CA MET A 472 -14.93 -13.42 -23.14
C MET A 472 -15.06 -13.73 -24.63
N HIS A 473 -16.08 -14.52 -25.02
CA HIS A 473 -16.46 -14.62 -26.42
C HIS A 473 -16.97 -13.25 -26.94
N PRO A 474 -16.64 -12.85 -28.19
CA PRO A 474 -17.04 -11.56 -28.76
C PRO A 474 -18.54 -11.28 -28.62
N ASP A 475 -18.88 -10.05 -28.24
CA ASP A 475 -20.25 -9.54 -28.09
C ASP A 475 -21.18 -10.34 -27.15
N THR A 476 -20.60 -11.11 -26.23
CA THR A 476 -21.34 -11.84 -25.18
C THR A 476 -20.71 -11.65 -23.80
N THR A 477 -21.42 -12.07 -22.74
CA THR A 477 -20.84 -12.22 -21.39
C THR A 477 -20.29 -13.62 -21.11
N LEU A 478 -20.37 -14.56 -22.06
CA LEU A 478 -19.88 -15.93 -21.86
C LEU A 478 -18.35 -15.94 -21.84
N ILE A 479 -17.76 -16.55 -20.82
CA ILE A 479 -16.31 -16.66 -20.69
C ILE A 479 -15.79 -17.74 -21.67
N GLU A 480 -14.82 -17.36 -22.49
CA GLU A 480 -14.09 -18.26 -23.38
C GLU A 480 -12.92 -18.94 -22.65
N ARG A 481 -12.21 -18.16 -21.83
CA ARG A 481 -11.01 -18.62 -21.12
C ARG A 481 -10.76 -17.83 -19.85
N PHE A 482 -10.42 -18.53 -18.78
CA PHE A 482 -9.88 -17.98 -17.54
C PHE A 482 -8.38 -18.29 -17.47
N VAL A 483 -7.54 -17.32 -17.08
CA VAL A 483 -6.09 -17.50 -16.93
C VAL A 483 -5.60 -16.89 -15.62
N GLU A 484 -5.30 -17.74 -14.64
CA GLU A 484 -4.78 -17.30 -13.34
C GLU A 484 -3.34 -16.77 -13.45
N LYS A 485 -3.10 -15.53 -13.00
CA LYS A 485 -1.78 -14.87 -12.91
C LYS A 485 -0.90 -15.07 -14.16
N PRO A 486 -1.31 -14.55 -15.33
CA PRO A 486 -0.64 -14.82 -16.58
C PRO A 486 0.74 -14.14 -16.64
N VAL A 487 1.73 -14.86 -17.16
CA VAL A 487 3.11 -14.35 -17.38
C VAL A 487 3.17 -13.45 -18.62
N GLU A 488 2.34 -13.74 -19.63
CA GLU A 488 2.20 -12.94 -20.85
C GLU A 488 0.91 -12.10 -20.79
N PHE A 489 0.87 -10.97 -21.49
CA PHE A 489 -0.35 -10.14 -21.52
C PHE A 489 -1.47 -10.84 -22.32
N VAL A 490 -2.46 -11.37 -21.61
CA VAL A 490 -3.67 -11.98 -22.21
C VAL A 490 -4.79 -10.94 -22.40
N GLY A 491 -4.90 -9.97 -21.49
CA GLY A 491 -5.96 -8.98 -21.48
C GLY A 491 -6.00 -8.20 -20.17
N ASN A 492 -6.77 -7.11 -20.13
CA ASN A 492 -6.85 -6.19 -18.99
C ASN A 492 -8.09 -6.38 -18.10
N ARG A 493 -9.00 -7.30 -18.44
CA ARG A 493 -10.17 -7.67 -17.64
C ARG A 493 -9.77 -8.74 -16.63
N ILE A 494 -9.81 -8.40 -15.35
CA ILE A 494 -9.46 -9.29 -14.25
C ILE A 494 -10.69 -9.72 -13.46
N ASN A 495 -10.59 -10.87 -12.80
CA ASN A 495 -11.47 -11.29 -11.72
C ASN A 495 -11.46 -10.25 -10.58
N ALA A 496 -12.64 -9.74 -10.22
CA ALA A 496 -12.80 -8.74 -9.17
C ALA A 496 -13.01 -9.35 -7.76
N GLY A 497 -12.98 -10.67 -7.61
CA GLY A 497 -13.14 -11.36 -6.31
C GLY A 497 -14.56 -11.36 -5.76
N ILE A 498 -15.57 -11.18 -6.61
CA ILE A 498 -17.00 -11.20 -6.27
C ILE A 498 -17.74 -12.04 -7.31
N TYR A 499 -18.59 -12.93 -6.83
CA TYR A 499 -19.27 -13.95 -7.65
C TYR A 499 -20.70 -14.16 -7.19
N ILE A 500 -21.53 -14.72 -8.08
CA ILE A 500 -22.83 -15.31 -7.76
C ILE A 500 -22.93 -16.68 -8.44
N PHE A 501 -23.40 -17.68 -7.69
CA PHE A 501 -23.52 -19.06 -8.17
C PHE A 501 -24.86 -19.68 -7.81
N ASN A 502 -25.32 -20.59 -8.66
CA ASN A 502 -26.39 -21.52 -8.33
C ASN A 502 -25.85 -22.69 -7.47
N PRO A 503 -26.67 -23.29 -6.57
CA PRO A 503 -26.27 -24.44 -5.74
C PRO A 503 -25.74 -25.67 -6.51
N SER A 504 -26.00 -25.76 -7.81
CA SER A 504 -25.39 -26.75 -8.70
C SER A 504 -23.86 -26.73 -8.69
N VAL A 505 -23.22 -25.56 -8.52
CA VAL A 505 -21.76 -25.42 -8.53
C VAL A 505 -21.10 -26.25 -7.42
N LEU A 506 -21.79 -26.43 -6.29
CA LEU A 506 -21.30 -27.17 -5.12
C LEU A 506 -20.99 -28.63 -5.48
N LYS A 507 -21.68 -29.20 -6.47
CA LYS A 507 -21.46 -30.57 -6.97
C LYS A 507 -20.15 -30.72 -7.75
N ARG A 508 -19.54 -29.61 -8.20
CA ARG A 508 -18.24 -29.57 -8.88
C ARG A 508 -17.06 -29.57 -7.90
N ILE A 509 -17.30 -29.28 -6.62
CA ILE A 509 -16.25 -29.03 -5.62
C ILE A 509 -16.19 -30.22 -4.65
N SER A 510 -15.09 -30.98 -4.71
CA SER A 510 -14.79 -32.01 -3.71
C SER A 510 -14.24 -31.37 -2.43
N LEU A 511 -14.62 -31.90 -1.26
CA LEU A 511 -14.11 -31.45 0.06
C LEU A 511 -12.64 -31.89 0.25
N ARG A 512 -11.73 -31.13 -0.36
CA ARG A 512 -10.26 -31.21 -0.27
C ARG A 512 -9.67 -29.84 -0.62
N PRO A 513 -8.37 -29.61 -0.42
CA PRO A 513 -7.67 -28.46 -1.01
C PRO A 513 -7.97 -28.32 -2.50
N THR A 514 -8.66 -27.23 -2.86
CA THR A 514 -9.19 -26.93 -4.20
C THR A 514 -9.21 -25.41 -4.40
N SER A 515 -8.69 -24.92 -5.53
CA SER A 515 -8.78 -23.50 -5.91
C SER A 515 -9.89 -23.28 -6.94
N ILE A 516 -10.74 -22.28 -6.69
CA ILE A 516 -11.85 -21.94 -7.59
C ILE A 516 -11.33 -21.43 -8.94
N GLU A 517 -10.21 -20.70 -8.91
CA GLU A 517 -9.52 -20.11 -10.07
C GLU A 517 -8.84 -21.17 -10.96
N LYS A 518 -8.29 -22.23 -10.34
CA LYS A 518 -7.49 -23.26 -11.03
C LYS A 518 -8.28 -24.50 -11.45
N GLU A 519 -9.37 -24.82 -10.75
CA GLU A 519 -10.13 -26.05 -10.99
C GLU A 519 -11.61 -25.77 -11.35
N THR A 520 -12.31 -24.97 -10.55
CA THR A 520 -13.76 -24.76 -10.72
C THR A 520 -14.09 -23.89 -11.93
N PHE A 521 -13.45 -22.72 -12.09
CA PHE A 521 -13.71 -21.83 -13.22
C PHE A 521 -13.33 -22.48 -14.57
N PRO A 522 -12.16 -23.12 -14.74
CA PRO A 522 -11.85 -23.82 -16.00
C PRO A 522 -12.87 -24.91 -16.34
N ALA A 523 -13.40 -25.64 -15.36
CA ALA A 523 -14.45 -26.64 -15.59
C ALA A 523 -15.80 -26.00 -16.00
N MET A 524 -16.22 -24.92 -15.32
CA MET A 524 -17.45 -24.21 -15.70
C MET A 524 -17.34 -23.52 -17.06
N VAL A 525 -16.16 -23.01 -17.43
CA VAL A 525 -15.88 -22.42 -18.75
C VAL A 525 -15.97 -23.50 -19.84
N ALA A 526 -15.37 -24.67 -19.63
CA ALA A 526 -15.46 -25.79 -20.57
C ALA A 526 -16.91 -26.22 -20.84
N ASP A 527 -17.76 -26.23 -19.80
CA ASP A 527 -19.18 -26.55 -19.89
C ASP A 527 -20.07 -25.37 -20.34
N LYS A 528 -19.48 -24.20 -20.60
CA LYS A 528 -20.17 -22.94 -20.96
C LYS A 528 -21.20 -22.48 -19.92
N GLN A 529 -20.85 -22.62 -18.64
CA GLN A 529 -21.69 -22.34 -17.48
C GLN A 529 -21.27 -21.08 -16.68
N LEU A 530 -20.36 -20.26 -17.23
CA LEU A 530 -19.74 -19.15 -16.51
C LEU A 530 -19.75 -17.86 -17.33
N HIS A 531 -20.40 -16.83 -16.80
CA HIS A 531 -20.53 -15.51 -17.43
C HIS A 531 -19.77 -14.42 -16.66
N THR A 532 -19.55 -13.27 -17.29
CA THR A 532 -18.99 -12.05 -16.70
C THR A 532 -20.06 -11.01 -16.37
N PHE A 533 -19.74 -10.15 -15.40
CA PHE A 533 -20.44 -8.90 -15.15
C PHE A 533 -19.42 -7.77 -15.00
N ASP A 534 -19.50 -6.73 -15.84
CA ASP A 534 -18.55 -5.59 -15.80
C ASP A 534 -18.86 -4.64 -14.65
N LEU A 535 -17.99 -4.60 -13.64
CA LEU A 535 -18.08 -3.67 -12.52
C LEU A 535 -17.97 -2.22 -13.00
N GLN A 536 -18.99 -1.42 -12.69
CA GLN A 536 -18.94 0.04 -12.83
C GLN A 536 -18.47 0.66 -11.52
N GLY A 537 -17.79 1.81 -11.59
CA GLY A 537 -17.28 2.51 -10.41
C GLY A 537 -15.85 2.09 -10.05
N TYR A 538 -15.52 2.16 -8.76
CA TYR A 538 -14.17 1.85 -8.27
C TYR A 538 -14.06 0.42 -7.74
N TRP A 539 -12.84 -0.10 -7.73
CA TRP A 539 -12.49 -1.40 -7.18
C TRP A 539 -11.07 -1.36 -6.60
N MET A 540 -10.85 -2.06 -5.49
CA MET A 540 -9.51 -2.31 -4.94
C MET A 540 -9.48 -3.62 -4.15
N ASP A 541 -8.44 -4.44 -4.39
CA ASP A 541 -7.95 -5.45 -3.44
C ASP A 541 -7.11 -4.72 -2.37
N VAL A 542 -7.60 -4.71 -1.12
CA VAL A 542 -6.90 -4.10 0.01
C VAL A 542 -5.92 -5.12 0.62
N GLY A 543 -5.01 -5.61 -0.22
CA GLY A 543 -4.05 -6.67 0.07
C GLY A 543 -2.89 -6.24 0.98
N GLN A 544 -2.41 -5.01 0.80
CA GLN A 544 -1.13 -4.50 1.30
C GLN A 544 -1.16 -2.96 1.46
N PRO A 545 -0.23 -2.34 2.21
CA PRO A 545 -0.28 -0.90 2.54
C PRO A 545 -0.33 0.07 1.35
N LYS A 546 0.40 -0.23 0.27
CA LYS A 546 0.39 0.59 -0.95
C LYS A 546 -1.00 0.64 -1.59
N ASP A 547 -1.68 -0.50 -1.60
CA ASP A 547 -3.00 -0.68 -2.21
C ASP A 547 -4.09 -0.18 -1.28
N TYR A 548 -3.92 -0.32 0.05
CA TYR A 548 -4.77 0.33 1.06
C TYR A 548 -4.83 1.86 0.87
N LEU A 549 -3.68 2.53 0.71
CA LEU A 549 -3.64 3.99 0.46
C LEU A 549 -4.20 4.38 -0.93
N THR A 550 -4.06 3.51 -1.92
CA THR A 550 -4.58 3.74 -3.28
C THR A 550 -6.09 3.53 -3.32
N GLY A 551 -6.60 2.45 -2.70
CA GLY A 551 -8.00 2.22 -2.44
C GLY A 551 -8.64 3.35 -1.67
N THR A 552 -7.99 3.85 -0.61
CA THR A 552 -8.47 5.02 0.14
C THR A 552 -8.68 6.23 -0.79
N THR A 553 -7.76 6.46 -1.72
CA THR A 553 -7.88 7.53 -2.73
C THR A 553 -9.09 7.32 -3.65
N LEU A 554 -9.29 6.10 -4.16
CA LEU A 554 -10.43 5.76 -5.02
C LEU A 554 -11.77 5.81 -4.27
N TYR A 555 -11.81 5.35 -3.03
CA TYR A 555 -12.99 5.37 -2.16
C TYR A 555 -13.42 6.81 -1.85
N LEU A 556 -12.48 7.68 -1.47
CA LEU A 556 -12.77 9.09 -1.25
C LEU A 556 -13.25 9.79 -2.55
N ALA A 557 -12.72 9.40 -3.71
CA ALA A 557 -13.20 9.89 -5.00
C ALA A 557 -14.62 9.40 -5.34
N SER A 558 -14.98 8.15 -5.01
CA SER A 558 -16.35 7.64 -5.22
C SER A 558 -17.35 8.21 -4.21
N LEU A 559 -16.92 8.58 -3.00
CA LEU A 559 -17.73 9.38 -2.08
C LEU A 559 -17.97 10.79 -2.63
N ALA A 560 -16.96 11.41 -3.25
CA ALA A 560 -17.08 12.74 -3.85
C ALA A 560 -18.00 12.76 -5.06
N SER A 561 -17.89 11.80 -5.97
CA SER A 561 -18.78 11.69 -7.15
C SER A 561 -20.25 11.49 -6.76
N ARG A 562 -20.50 10.75 -5.66
CA ARG A 562 -21.82 10.57 -5.05
C ARG A 562 -22.28 11.71 -4.15
N LYS A 563 -21.48 12.78 -3.99
CA LYS A 563 -21.73 13.92 -3.08
C LYS A 563 -22.04 13.48 -1.65
N SER A 564 -21.32 12.49 -1.15
CA SER A 564 -21.54 11.91 0.16
C SER A 564 -21.23 12.89 1.29
N ASN A 565 -22.11 12.91 2.30
CA ASN A 565 -21.96 13.72 3.51
C ASN A 565 -20.91 13.18 4.50
N LEU A 566 -20.14 12.16 4.12
CA LEU A 566 -19.01 11.62 4.89
C LEU A 566 -17.71 12.41 4.67
N LEU A 567 -17.60 13.14 3.56
CA LEU A 567 -16.47 14.02 3.31
C LEU A 567 -16.64 15.33 4.11
N ALA A 568 -15.52 15.89 4.58
CA ALA A 568 -15.48 17.24 5.14
C ALA A 568 -15.85 18.26 4.06
N SER A 569 -16.49 19.38 4.46
CA SER A 569 -16.75 20.47 3.52
C SER A 569 -15.44 21.06 3.01
N THR A 570 -15.38 21.45 1.73
CA THR A 570 -14.26 22.21 1.18
C THR A 570 -14.18 23.65 1.72
N GLU A 571 -15.17 24.06 2.51
CA GLU A 571 -15.24 25.35 3.21
C GLU A 571 -14.59 25.30 4.61
N GLU A 572 -14.19 24.11 5.11
CA GLU A 572 -13.50 23.97 6.39
C GLU A 572 -12.07 24.51 6.30
N ASP A 573 -11.67 25.41 7.20
CA ASP A 573 -10.36 26.09 7.19
C ASP A 573 -9.13 25.17 7.11
N TYR A 574 -9.26 23.92 7.57
CA TYR A 574 -8.19 22.93 7.56
C TYR A 574 -8.09 22.10 6.26
N VAL A 575 -9.10 22.15 5.36
CA VAL A 575 -9.14 21.35 4.14
C VAL A 575 -8.35 22.04 3.03
N TYR A 576 -7.13 21.54 2.77
CA TYR A 576 -6.21 22.08 1.77
C TYR A 576 -6.32 21.33 0.43
N GLY A 577 -7.55 21.19 -0.06
CA GLY A 577 -7.87 20.66 -1.38
C GLY A 577 -8.00 19.13 -1.50
N GLY A 578 -8.79 18.72 -2.50
CA GLY A 578 -9.16 17.32 -2.74
C GLY A 578 -10.06 16.73 -1.65
N ASN A 579 -10.13 15.41 -1.59
CA ASN A 579 -11.09 14.71 -0.72
C ASN A 579 -10.49 14.44 0.66
N VAL A 580 -11.21 14.81 1.71
CA VAL A 580 -10.84 14.58 3.12
C VAL A 580 -12.05 14.01 3.85
N MET A 581 -11.84 12.99 4.67
CA MET A 581 -12.85 12.45 5.58
C MET A 581 -12.35 12.57 7.02
N VAL A 582 -13.15 13.19 7.90
CA VAL A 582 -12.83 13.38 9.31
C VAL A 582 -13.95 12.80 10.16
N HIS A 583 -13.62 11.90 11.10
CA HIS A 583 -14.61 11.38 12.02
C HIS A 583 -15.12 12.48 12.97
N PRO A 584 -16.43 12.58 13.28
CA PRO A 584 -16.98 13.64 14.14
C PRO A 584 -16.42 13.74 15.57
N THR A 585 -15.69 12.73 16.05
CA THR A 585 -15.02 12.75 17.37
C THR A 585 -13.54 13.17 17.31
N ALA A 586 -12.98 13.33 16.11
CA ALA A 586 -11.63 13.84 15.94
C ALA A 586 -11.54 15.34 16.27
N LYS A 587 -10.36 15.78 16.70
CA LYS A 587 -10.07 17.19 17.01
C LYS A 587 -8.93 17.67 16.12
N ILE A 588 -9.15 18.76 15.42
CA ILE A 588 -8.19 19.37 14.49
C ILE A 588 -7.73 20.72 15.06
N GLY A 589 -6.42 20.92 15.13
CA GLY A 589 -5.79 22.15 15.59
C GLY A 589 -5.87 23.29 14.57
N ALA A 590 -5.49 24.49 15.00
CA ALA A 590 -5.47 25.67 14.15
C ALA A 590 -4.41 25.56 13.04
N ASN A 591 -4.64 26.24 11.91
CA ASN A 591 -3.69 26.36 10.79
C ASN A 591 -3.25 25.03 10.13
N CYS A 592 -3.97 23.93 10.34
CA CYS A 592 -3.71 22.66 9.68
C CYS A 592 -3.86 22.75 8.15
N ARG A 593 -3.17 21.87 7.41
CA ARG A 593 -3.38 21.67 5.97
C ARG A 593 -3.57 20.20 5.66
N ILE A 594 -4.82 19.81 5.46
CA ILE A 594 -5.25 18.41 5.37
C ILE A 594 -5.79 18.18 3.96
N GLY A 595 -5.19 17.25 3.23
CA GLY A 595 -5.58 16.88 1.87
C GLY A 595 -4.43 16.96 0.85
N PRO A 596 -4.64 16.41 -0.37
CA PRO A 596 -5.76 15.54 -0.75
C PRO A 596 -5.65 14.12 -0.16
N ASN A 597 -6.77 13.40 -0.20
CA ASN A 597 -6.90 11.96 0.07
C ASN A 597 -6.54 11.54 1.51
N VAL A 598 -7.11 12.23 2.50
CA VAL A 598 -6.85 11.94 3.92
C VAL A 598 -8.08 11.36 4.60
N VAL A 599 -7.87 10.34 5.44
CA VAL A 599 -8.88 9.82 6.38
C VAL A 599 -8.39 10.00 7.81
N ILE A 600 -9.20 10.63 8.65
CA ILE A 600 -8.94 10.80 10.08
C ILE A 600 -9.99 10.00 10.85
N GLY A 601 -9.52 9.02 11.61
CA GLY A 601 -10.31 8.10 12.40
C GLY A 601 -10.97 8.71 13.64
N PRO A 602 -11.79 7.92 14.34
CA PRO A 602 -12.34 8.31 15.62
C PRO A 602 -11.24 8.70 16.63
N ASN A 603 -11.63 9.56 17.57
CA ASN A 603 -10.85 9.98 18.74
C ASN A 603 -9.46 10.57 18.46
N CYS A 604 -9.13 10.81 17.19
CA CYS A 604 -7.85 11.35 16.76
C CYS A 604 -7.68 12.80 17.25
N VAL A 605 -6.45 13.17 17.60
CA VAL A 605 -6.08 14.54 17.97
C VAL A 605 -4.96 15.00 17.06
N VAL A 606 -5.23 16.00 16.23
CA VAL A 606 -4.27 16.64 15.33
C VAL A 606 -3.93 18.02 15.90
N GLY A 607 -2.65 18.24 16.20
CA GLY A 607 -2.11 19.48 16.75
C GLY A 607 -2.03 20.62 15.73
N ASP A 608 -1.53 21.77 16.18
CA ASP A 608 -1.55 22.99 15.36
C ASP A 608 -0.56 22.93 14.19
N GLY A 609 -0.95 23.47 13.04
CA GLY A 609 -0.09 23.59 11.85
C GLY A 609 0.32 22.27 11.19
N VAL A 610 -0.29 21.14 11.56
CA VAL A 610 -0.02 19.81 11.00
C VAL A 610 -0.39 19.73 9.52
N ARG A 611 0.38 18.95 8.76
CA ARG A 611 0.15 18.70 7.33
C ARG A 611 -0.10 17.23 7.05
N LEU A 612 -1.21 16.90 6.40
CA LEU A 612 -1.63 15.52 6.10
C LEU A 612 -1.92 15.37 4.60
N GLN A 613 -1.37 14.36 3.93
CA GLN A 613 -1.61 14.09 2.50
C GLN A 613 -1.57 12.59 2.17
N ARG A 614 -2.56 12.06 1.46
CA ARG A 614 -2.63 10.64 1.04
C ARG A 614 -2.35 9.68 2.22
N CYS A 615 -2.96 9.92 3.37
CA CYS A 615 -2.66 9.19 4.61
C CYS A 615 -3.92 8.84 5.38
N VAL A 616 -3.81 7.84 6.26
CA VAL A 616 -4.90 7.41 7.14
C VAL A 616 -4.40 7.41 8.58
N LEU A 617 -5.17 8.03 9.47
CA LEU A 617 -4.97 7.98 10.92
C LEU A 617 -6.05 7.08 11.52
N LEU A 618 -5.67 5.97 12.15
CA LEU A 618 -6.60 5.03 12.79
C LEU A 618 -6.98 5.48 14.22
N ASP A 619 -7.93 4.78 14.87
CA ASP A 619 -8.56 5.25 16.12
C ASP A 619 -7.54 5.68 17.20
N GLY A 620 -7.85 6.77 17.89
CA GLY A 620 -7.05 7.28 19.02
C GLY A 620 -5.68 7.88 18.66
N THR A 621 -5.31 7.96 17.37
CA THR A 621 -4.04 8.53 16.92
C THR A 621 -3.85 9.99 17.39
N ARG A 622 -2.63 10.35 17.80
CA ARG A 622 -2.25 11.71 18.19
C ARG A 622 -1.14 12.20 17.28
N VAL A 623 -1.37 13.28 16.54
CA VAL A 623 -0.33 13.95 15.73
C VAL A 623 -0.03 15.28 16.40
N LYS A 624 1.19 15.46 16.92
CA LYS A 624 1.58 16.72 17.58
C LYS A 624 1.86 17.84 16.56
N ASP A 625 1.95 19.05 17.08
CA ASP A 625 2.14 20.31 16.37
C ASP A 625 3.21 20.25 15.27
N HIS A 626 2.90 20.85 14.11
CA HIS A 626 3.78 21.02 12.95
C HIS A 626 4.35 19.75 12.30
N ALA A 627 3.88 18.55 12.68
CA ALA A 627 4.24 17.31 12.00
C ALA A 627 3.74 17.27 10.54
N TRP A 628 4.41 16.49 9.70
CA TRP A 628 4.01 16.23 8.32
C TRP A 628 3.91 14.73 8.04
N VAL A 629 2.70 14.27 7.71
CA VAL A 629 2.42 12.87 7.38
C VAL A 629 1.93 12.78 5.94
N LYS A 630 2.69 12.09 5.09
CA LYS A 630 2.37 11.87 3.67
C LYS A 630 2.39 10.39 3.34
N SER A 631 1.50 9.89 2.47
CA SER A 631 1.58 8.50 1.98
C SER A 631 1.85 7.48 3.09
N THR A 632 1.10 7.54 4.19
CA THR A 632 1.41 6.80 5.43
C THR A 632 0.12 6.29 6.07
N ILE A 633 0.17 5.12 6.71
CA ILE A 633 -0.92 4.63 7.57
C ILE A 633 -0.42 4.68 9.02
N VAL A 634 -1.04 5.52 9.85
CA VAL A 634 -0.74 5.60 11.28
C VAL A 634 -1.69 4.67 12.02
N GLY A 635 -1.13 3.65 12.67
CA GLY A 635 -1.86 2.64 13.43
C GLY A 635 -2.57 3.20 14.65
N TRP A 636 -3.48 2.39 15.21
CA TRP A 636 -4.29 2.76 16.37
C TRP A 636 -3.41 3.26 17.54
N HIS A 637 -3.96 4.18 18.33
CA HIS A 637 -3.35 4.76 19.54
C HIS A 637 -1.96 5.42 19.38
N SER A 638 -1.42 5.47 18.17
CA SER A 638 -0.06 5.91 17.90
C SER A 638 0.11 7.42 18.10
N THR A 639 1.30 7.84 18.50
CA THR A 639 1.67 9.24 18.69
C THR A 639 2.77 9.66 17.73
N ILE A 640 2.53 10.67 16.91
CA ILE A 640 3.52 11.31 16.03
C ILE A 640 4.05 12.57 16.69
N GLY A 641 5.37 12.67 16.83
CA GLY A 641 6.06 13.79 17.47
C GLY A 641 5.94 15.12 16.74
N ARG A 642 6.28 16.22 17.44
CA ARG A 642 6.34 17.57 16.86
C ARG A 642 7.39 17.62 15.77
N TRP A 643 7.11 18.32 14.67
CA TRP A 643 8.02 18.43 13.51
C TRP A 643 8.44 17.09 12.88
N ALA A 644 7.88 15.95 13.31
CA ALA A 644 8.19 14.66 12.74
C ALA A 644 7.65 14.56 11.31
N ARG A 645 8.37 13.84 10.45
CA ARG A 645 8.02 13.65 9.04
C ARG A 645 7.92 12.17 8.70
N LEU A 646 6.75 11.72 8.24
CA LEU A 646 6.50 10.34 7.84
C LEU A 646 6.12 10.29 6.36
N GLU A 647 6.83 9.50 5.55
CA GLU A 647 6.52 9.34 4.13
C GLU A 647 6.83 7.95 3.53
N ASN A 648 6.66 7.84 2.21
CA ASN A 648 7.02 6.68 1.38
C ASN A 648 6.37 5.33 1.78
N VAL A 649 5.07 5.32 2.06
CA VAL A 649 4.31 4.11 2.46
C VAL A 649 4.80 3.56 3.82
N SER A 650 5.11 4.47 4.75
CA SER A 650 5.31 4.09 6.15
C SER A 650 4.00 3.55 6.77
N VAL A 651 4.12 2.56 7.64
CA VAL A 651 3.01 1.93 8.35
C VAL A 651 3.39 1.72 9.80
N LEU A 652 2.56 2.23 10.70
CA LEU A 652 2.73 2.05 12.14
C LEU A 652 1.72 0.99 12.63
N GLY A 653 2.17 0.11 13.52
CA GLY A 653 1.30 -0.79 14.28
C GLY A 653 0.50 -0.04 15.36
N ASP A 654 -0.16 -0.80 16.22
CA ASP A 654 -0.85 -0.24 17.40
C ASP A 654 0.15 0.35 18.40
N ASP A 655 -0.19 1.47 19.04
CA ASP A 655 0.56 2.09 20.14
C ASP A 655 2.04 2.38 19.79
N VAL A 656 2.30 2.92 18.59
CA VAL A 656 3.64 3.36 18.18
C VAL A 656 3.85 4.83 18.50
N THR A 657 4.96 5.16 19.16
CA THR A 657 5.39 6.54 19.43
C THR A 657 6.57 6.93 18.54
N VAL A 658 6.38 7.89 17.64
CA VAL A 658 7.47 8.57 16.94
C VAL A 658 7.84 9.82 17.73
N SER A 659 9.13 9.99 18.04
CA SER A 659 9.62 11.12 18.82
C SER A 659 9.55 12.43 18.03
N ASP A 660 9.68 13.55 18.73
CA ASP A 660 9.75 14.87 18.10
C ASP A 660 10.99 14.95 17.18
N GLU A 661 10.89 15.68 16.08
CA GLU A 661 11.94 15.91 15.07
C GLU A 661 12.45 14.66 14.30
N VAL A 662 11.78 13.51 14.44
CA VAL A 662 12.15 12.26 13.74
C VAL A 662 11.61 12.20 12.30
N TYR A 663 12.45 11.76 11.37
CA TYR A 663 12.09 11.40 10.00
C TYR A 663 11.89 9.88 9.82
N VAL A 664 10.84 9.47 9.09
CA VAL A 664 10.55 8.07 8.75
C VAL A 664 10.22 7.92 7.26
N ASN A 665 11.03 7.14 6.55
CA ASN A 665 10.94 6.88 5.12
C ASN A 665 10.62 5.40 4.85
N GLY A 666 9.36 5.07 4.56
CA GLY A 666 8.94 3.69 4.26
C GLY A 666 9.12 2.70 5.42
N GLY A 667 9.06 3.18 6.67
CA GLY A 667 9.22 2.34 7.86
C GLY A 667 7.97 1.49 8.11
N SER A 668 8.15 0.18 8.29
CA SER A 668 7.11 -0.75 8.75
C SER A 668 7.35 -1.06 10.22
N ILE A 669 6.66 -0.34 11.11
CA ILE A 669 6.96 -0.30 12.55
C ILE A 669 5.99 -1.19 13.31
N LEU A 670 6.50 -2.21 14.00
CA LEU A 670 5.68 -3.14 14.78
C LEU A 670 4.97 -2.45 15.97
N PRO A 671 3.91 -3.05 16.53
CA PRO A 671 3.19 -2.48 17.68
C PRO A 671 4.07 -2.23 18.92
N HIS A 672 3.66 -1.27 19.74
CA HIS A 672 4.28 -0.91 21.03
C HIS A 672 5.75 -0.46 20.91
N LYS A 673 6.10 0.25 19.83
CA LYS A 673 7.48 0.73 19.56
C LYS A 673 7.62 2.22 19.78
N THR A 674 8.78 2.62 20.28
CA THR A 674 9.21 4.03 20.32
C THR A 674 10.34 4.25 19.34
N ILE A 675 10.16 5.17 18.39
CA ILE A 675 11.16 5.56 17.41
C ILE A 675 11.76 6.90 17.84
N SER A 676 13.04 6.91 18.17
CA SER A 676 13.80 8.10 18.62
C SER A 676 14.96 8.48 17.72
N ALA A 677 15.10 7.84 16.57
CA ALA A 677 16.14 8.07 15.57
C ALA A 677 15.52 8.02 14.17
N ASN A 678 16.17 8.67 13.20
CA ASN A 678 15.69 8.71 11.82
C ASN A 678 15.70 7.32 11.18
N VAL A 679 14.69 7.07 10.35
CA VAL A 679 14.53 5.86 9.54
C VAL A 679 14.66 6.32 8.09
N GLU A 680 15.89 6.42 7.60
CA GLU A 680 16.21 7.05 6.31
C GLU A 680 15.93 6.14 5.11
N THR A 681 15.95 4.83 5.32
CA THR A 681 15.66 3.79 4.32
C THR A 681 14.46 2.92 4.75
N PRO A 682 13.66 2.40 3.78
CA PRO A 682 12.57 1.49 4.08
C PRO A 682 13.05 0.22 4.79
N GLN A 683 12.51 -0.05 5.97
CA GLN A 683 12.87 -1.22 6.78
C GLN A 683 11.74 -1.61 7.74
N VAL A 684 11.77 -2.86 8.21
CA VAL A 684 10.89 -3.34 9.28
C VAL A 684 11.54 -3.08 10.63
N ILE A 685 10.86 -2.38 11.53
CA ILE A 685 11.34 -2.07 12.87
C ILE A 685 10.58 -2.92 13.87
N MET A 686 11.28 -3.91 14.45
CA MET A 686 10.72 -5.03 15.23
C MET A 686 10.59 -4.78 16.72
#